data_AF-A0A6H9SNR5-F1
#
_entry.id   AF-A0A6H9SNR5-F1
#
_cell.length_a   1.000
_cell.length_b   1.000
_cell.length_c   1.000
_cell.angle_alpha   90.00
_cell.angle_beta   90.00
_cell.angle_gamma   90.00
#
_symmetry.space_group_name_H-M   'P 1'
#
loop_
_entity.id
_entity.type
_entity.pdbx_description
1 polymer ?
#
loop_
_entity_poly.entity_id
_entity_poly.type
_entity_poly.pdbx_seq_one_letter_code
_entity_poly.pdbx_strand_id
1 'polypeptide(L)'
;MIPVIARFVLAPMDAKTPDVEHVLRDFRTCLNTFDDWAESFWSGSALDLEQVFKVGDDVALTAPGSSKAPSATVALCKAQGSLTLVHLFESTQFVPIGNTPVVLQAIAADGSPVGPPIHDTIGPSGILEVQGCTRDQRYQVTFYPDVSKDHVKALYASYQSVIAGLEPRLREEWTQTFNARWSDFSKATPLERSVMQSVALSSGIAQALYNLWDNITQLCDLLADIKPNSQKLLQYLSQTELDQLLKLSSEAVAQGLLVLSDEPLLFIYLSAMVAWIRMLPPPDMYELLGEITGEVLINLFLIWATRGMGVQLRLGAQVLGHIKSGRVRGWLETLANQLVGPPLEPHAEALKPLLLSSVPTPIKTVPVGPVKAGDQLVSNAVPAVRDKATQRTVLVRQEPVDDVPASGKNLNGEASAPADKTASHGCPVSMVTGEELLTLTDGTLDGVLPFDWTRLYRTSAVEVDCGLGFGWSHALAHRLVVDGDSVVWTDHENRSTTLPLPSISRPAITNSLAEAAIYLGALPDELVLAQASRFYHFRDGVLTAISDAYDNRLRILRDRSGRIERLDNGVGRSLFLRYELGRIVAVDYQVQRAKGHEAFTWVTEHNVVSYAYDDAGRLVCATNAVGEREVYRYDDQHVILERQLAGGASFYWEWERSGKAARCIRHWASFSQMDARYAWGDDGQVTVFNADGSQEIYVHDQRARLVQRIDPDGAEHFKSYDDKGRLTVEQDPLGAVTAYQYDDAGRLVAVFPGDDEPTSYEHDNGFVRVVRRGQAVWKYERNDQGDVTRRTDPAGHITDYSYNPSGQLTGVWYPDHSCHRLVWNERGQLLEEQLPNGAIKRYRYDDLGRQVAREDEHGALTQYQWDSVGRLVRVVLPGGAYREYSYNPYGKITAERDELGHVTRYEYADGLHLISRRLNADGTQVKYRYDNVRLLLTAIENEAGETYQLDYHPNGLIQQEIGFDGQRTAYAYDLNGNLLEKTEHGDDGRQLVTRYERDHAGRLVRKTLADGKVVEYAYDRQGNLLSVDDGHWALAYEYDVQNRLTAEHQGWGTLRYGYDACGQLKHLRLPDNNRLVFNHDKGGHLSTVELNGALLTSHLFKNGREHQRQQGQLLSHYHYDDQHRLHAHAITQQEHILYQRQYDYDKSGNLTRLLDTRKGQHDYHYDPLARLTRANHSQDVQERFGHDPAGNLLMQNRPGPDIVAGNRL
;
A
#
# COMPACT_ATOMS: atom_id res chain seq x y z
N MET A 1 -23.09 5.85 18.09
CA MET A 1 -22.15 6.29 17.05
C MET A 1 -22.96 6.67 15.84
N ILE A 2 -22.98 7.96 15.48
CA ILE A 2 -23.71 8.45 14.31
C ILE A 2 -22.85 9.52 13.63
N PRO A 3 -22.23 9.22 12.49
CA PRO A 3 -21.65 10.21 11.60
C PRO A 3 -22.63 10.65 10.53
N VAL A 4 -22.36 11.85 10.07
CA VAL A 4 -23.09 12.75 9.19
C VAL A 4 -23.84 12.09 8.02
N ILE A 5 -23.39 10.94 7.49
CA ILE A 5 -24.02 10.27 6.34
C ILE A 5 -25.10 9.22 6.70
N ALA A 6 -25.25 8.80 7.97
CA ALA A 6 -26.32 7.85 8.33
C ALA A 6 -27.73 8.36 7.96
N ARG A 7 -27.92 9.68 7.87
CA ARG A 7 -29.15 10.35 7.42
C ARG A 7 -29.19 10.70 5.93
N PHE A 8 -28.09 10.48 5.22
CA PHE A 8 -27.91 10.70 3.78
C PHE A 8 -27.95 9.41 2.95
N VAL A 9 -28.27 8.26 3.56
CA VAL A 9 -28.73 7.12 2.78
C VAL A 9 -29.94 7.63 1.99
N LEU A 10 -29.83 7.64 0.66
CA LEU A 10 -30.93 7.90 -0.26
C LEU A 10 -31.88 6.70 -0.22
N ALA A 11 -32.45 6.48 0.96
CA ALA A 11 -33.49 5.52 1.23
C ALA A 11 -34.83 6.22 1.04
N PRO A 12 -35.75 5.62 0.28
CA PRO A 12 -37.10 6.15 0.16
C PRO A 12 -37.79 6.10 1.53
N MET A 13 -38.75 7.01 1.76
CA MET A 13 -39.66 6.91 2.90
C MET A 13 -40.50 5.61 2.84
N ASP A 14 -41.04 5.17 3.98
CA ASP A 14 -41.92 4.00 4.02
C ASP A 14 -43.10 4.17 3.05
N ALA A 15 -43.24 3.20 2.13
CA ALA A 15 -44.26 3.18 1.09
C ALA A 15 -45.71 3.10 1.59
N LYS A 16 -45.93 2.70 2.86
CA LYS A 16 -47.25 2.61 3.50
C LYS A 16 -47.58 3.84 4.33
N THR A 17 -46.58 4.44 4.96
CA THR A 17 -46.73 5.61 5.84
C THR A 17 -45.59 6.60 5.60
N PRO A 18 -45.65 7.42 4.54
CA PRO A 18 -44.60 8.39 4.26
C PRO A 18 -44.52 9.42 5.40
N ASP A 19 -43.38 9.45 6.11
CA ASP A 19 -43.11 10.39 7.21
C ASP A 19 -42.16 11.50 6.77
N VAL A 20 -42.73 12.55 6.18
CA VAL A 20 -41.97 13.74 5.77
C VAL A 20 -41.38 14.50 6.97
N GLU A 21 -42.00 14.43 8.15
CA GLU A 21 -41.49 15.11 9.34
C GLU A 21 -40.16 14.50 9.82
N HIS A 22 -39.95 13.20 9.58
CA HIS A 22 -38.67 12.57 9.80
C HIS A 22 -37.59 13.14 8.86
N VAL A 23 -37.87 13.27 7.56
CA VAL A 23 -36.94 13.86 6.58
C VAL A 23 -36.62 15.32 6.92
N LEU A 24 -37.62 16.11 7.31
CA LEU A 24 -37.43 17.51 7.73
C LEU A 24 -36.71 17.65 9.08
N ARG A 25 -36.85 16.67 10.00
CA ARG A 25 -36.09 16.62 11.25
C ARG A 25 -34.62 16.28 11.01
N ASP A 26 -34.35 15.34 10.11
CA ASP A 26 -32.99 15.01 9.67
C ASP A 26 -32.30 16.25 9.08
N PHE A 27 -33.00 16.99 8.21
CA PHE A 27 -32.50 18.25 7.65
C PHE A 27 -32.25 19.32 8.73
N ARG A 28 -33.21 19.55 9.65
CA ARG A 28 -33.05 20.53 10.76
C ARG A 28 -31.85 20.29 11.66
N THR A 29 -31.41 19.04 11.76
CA THR A 29 -30.31 18.63 12.64
C THR A 29 -29.07 18.21 11.86
N CYS A 30 -28.97 18.60 10.58
CA CYS A 30 -27.84 18.24 9.72
C CYS A 30 -26.50 18.71 10.31
N LEU A 31 -26.45 19.93 10.89
CA LEU A 31 -25.24 20.46 11.54
C LEU A 31 -24.98 19.89 12.95
N ASN A 32 -25.98 19.41 13.69
CA ASN A 32 -25.76 18.76 14.99
C ASN A 32 -25.03 17.42 14.82
N THR A 33 -25.40 16.67 13.77
CA THR A 33 -24.74 15.42 13.39
C THR A 33 -23.29 15.66 12.97
N PHE A 34 -22.98 16.88 12.53
CA PHE A 34 -21.68 17.36 12.10
C PHE A 34 -20.80 17.78 13.30
N ASP A 35 -21.39 18.43 14.32
CA ASP A 35 -20.74 18.82 15.57
C ASP A 35 -20.29 17.59 16.40
N ASP A 36 -21.15 16.57 16.52
CA ASP A 36 -20.82 15.29 17.20
C ASP A 36 -19.68 14.51 16.50
N TRP A 37 -19.54 14.64 15.17
CA TRP A 37 -18.45 14.08 14.38
C TRP A 37 -17.13 14.83 14.63
N ALA A 38 -17.16 16.17 14.63
CA ALA A 38 -16.00 17.02 14.92
C ALA A 38 -15.47 16.84 16.36
N GLU A 39 -16.33 16.50 17.33
CA GLU A 39 -15.94 16.28 18.72
C GLU A 39 -15.31 14.90 19.02
N SER A 40 -15.54 13.88 18.18
CA SER A 40 -15.04 12.51 18.40
C SER A 40 -13.57 12.30 17.99
N PHE A 41 -13.00 13.26 17.26
CA PHE A 41 -11.71 13.17 16.57
C PHE A 41 -10.67 14.11 17.23
N TRP A 42 -10.18 13.75 18.41
CA TRP A 42 -9.15 14.56 19.10
C TRP A 42 -7.75 14.30 18.54
N SER A 43 -7.49 14.83 17.34
CA SER A 43 -6.21 15.45 16.88
C SER A 43 -6.22 15.69 15.37
N GLY A 44 -7.20 16.44 14.86
CA GLY A 44 -7.21 16.81 13.44
C GLY A 44 -8.57 17.29 12.96
N SER A 45 -9.03 18.41 13.52
CA SER A 45 -9.94 19.39 12.91
C SER A 45 -10.72 18.88 11.68
N ALA A 46 -11.89 18.29 11.94
CA ALA A 46 -12.77 17.73 10.92
C ALA A 46 -13.48 18.84 10.11
N LEU A 47 -13.37 20.11 10.53
CA LEU A 47 -13.39 21.28 9.66
C LEU A 47 -12.19 22.13 10.04
N ASP A 48 -11.24 22.30 9.12
CA ASP A 48 -10.28 23.40 9.25
C ASP A 48 -10.98 24.72 8.92
N LEU A 49 -11.89 25.12 9.82
CA LEU A 49 -12.44 26.47 9.89
C LEU A 49 -11.25 27.40 10.11
N GLU A 50 -10.94 28.27 9.15
CA GLU A 50 -9.85 29.21 9.35
C GLU A 50 -10.31 30.32 10.29
N GLN A 51 -9.46 30.65 11.25
CA GLN A 51 -9.57 31.89 12.01
C GLN A 51 -8.85 33.00 11.25
N VAL A 52 -9.52 34.13 11.08
CA VAL A 52 -9.04 35.30 10.34
C VAL A 52 -8.71 36.41 11.34
N PHE A 53 -7.48 36.91 11.26
CA PHE A 53 -7.04 38.09 11.99
C PHE A 53 -6.93 39.28 11.03
N LYS A 54 -7.65 40.37 11.27
CA LYS A 54 -7.49 41.62 10.51
C LYS A 54 -6.86 42.70 11.35
N VAL A 55 -5.95 43.47 10.74
CA VAL A 55 -5.27 44.62 11.36
C VAL A 55 -5.45 45.85 10.46
N GLY A 56 -6.34 46.75 10.84
CA GLY A 56 -6.77 47.88 10.01
C GLY A 56 -7.36 47.46 8.67
N ASP A 57 -7.24 48.33 7.66
CA ASP A 57 -7.83 48.14 6.33
C ASP A 57 -6.95 47.31 5.36
N ASP A 58 -5.69 47.04 5.71
CA ASP A 58 -4.66 46.60 4.74
C ASP A 58 -4.07 45.19 4.99
N VAL A 59 -4.34 44.56 6.15
CA VAL A 59 -3.65 43.32 6.56
C VAL A 59 -4.65 42.29 7.09
N ALA A 60 -4.64 41.09 6.49
CA ALA A 60 -5.37 39.92 6.96
C ALA A 60 -4.42 38.71 7.05
N LEU A 61 -4.47 37.98 8.16
CA LEU A 61 -3.83 36.69 8.37
C LEU A 61 -4.91 35.62 8.50
N THR A 62 -4.66 34.41 8.02
CA THR A 62 -5.51 33.25 8.31
C THR A 62 -4.69 32.14 8.95
N ALA A 63 -5.32 31.36 9.83
CA ALA A 63 -4.72 30.19 10.46
C ALA A 63 -5.79 29.12 10.65
N PRO A 64 -5.42 27.83 10.78
CA PRO A 64 -6.37 26.79 11.15
C PRO A 64 -7.07 27.14 12.48
N GLY A 65 -8.37 26.93 12.59
CA GLY A 65 -9.16 27.27 13.79
C GLY A 65 -8.82 26.43 15.02
N SER A 66 -8.16 25.28 14.82
CA SER A 66 -7.56 24.48 15.89
C SER A 66 -6.18 24.99 16.34
N SER A 67 -5.56 25.88 15.57
CA SER A 67 -4.24 26.42 15.88
C SER A 67 -4.30 27.36 17.07
N LYS A 68 -3.52 27.05 18.10
CA LYS A 68 -3.23 27.95 19.22
C LYS A 68 -1.88 28.65 19.07
N ALA A 69 -1.20 28.43 17.94
CA ALA A 69 0.09 29.04 17.69
C ALA A 69 -0.06 30.55 17.49
N PRO A 70 0.88 31.36 18.00
CA PRO A 70 0.81 32.80 17.86
C PRO A 70 0.95 33.21 16.39
N SER A 71 0.09 34.12 15.94
CA SER A 71 0.11 34.66 14.57
C SER A 71 0.56 36.12 14.62
N ALA A 72 1.58 36.49 13.85
CA ALA A 72 2.15 37.84 13.89
C ALA A 72 2.19 38.53 12.52
N THR A 73 1.95 39.84 12.50
CA THR A 73 2.08 40.68 11.30
C THR A 73 2.55 42.09 11.66
N VAL A 74 2.97 42.87 10.67
CA VAL A 74 3.39 44.26 10.85
C VAL A 74 2.40 45.20 10.21
N ALA A 75 1.87 46.15 10.98
CA ALA A 75 0.93 47.16 10.51
C ALA A 75 1.38 48.59 10.88
N LEU A 76 0.98 49.56 10.05
CA LEU A 76 1.25 50.99 10.27
C LEU A 76 0.02 51.64 10.92
N CYS A 77 0.20 52.37 12.03
CA CYS A 77 -0.88 53.16 12.61
C CYS A 77 -1.11 54.44 11.80
N LYS A 78 -2.24 54.53 11.08
CA LYS A 78 -2.62 55.71 10.26
C LYS A 78 -3.11 56.87 11.14
N ALA A 79 -3.24 58.05 10.52
CA ALA A 79 -3.28 59.41 11.10
C ALA A 79 -4.23 59.74 12.28
N GLN A 80 -5.13 58.84 12.70
CA GLN A 80 -6.09 59.05 13.80
C GLN A 80 -5.66 58.45 15.15
N GLY A 81 -4.54 57.72 15.21
CA GLY A 81 -3.97 57.25 16.49
C GLY A 81 -4.68 56.05 17.12
N SER A 82 -5.53 55.35 16.37
CA SER A 82 -6.10 54.05 16.73
C SER A 82 -5.80 52.97 15.68
N LEU A 83 -5.72 51.72 16.13
CA LEU A 83 -5.54 50.54 15.28
C LEU A 83 -6.66 49.54 15.59
N THR A 84 -7.45 49.17 14.58
CA THR A 84 -8.54 48.20 14.74
C THR A 84 -8.03 46.79 14.48
N LEU A 85 -8.24 45.90 15.45
CA LEU A 85 -7.91 44.49 15.39
C LEU A 85 -9.20 43.68 15.37
N VAL A 86 -9.30 42.70 14.47
CA VAL A 86 -10.48 41.83 14.36
C VAL A 86 -10.05 40.37 14.37
N HIS A 87 -10.79 39.53 15.08
CA HIS A 87 -10.64 38.08 15.09
C HIS A 87 -12.02 37.41 14.90
N LEU A 88 -12.16 36.60 13.84
CA LEU A 88 -13.40 35.94 13.45
C LEU A 88 -13.13 34.62 12.71
N PHE A 89 -14.15 33.79 12.51
CA PHE A 89 -14.06 32.66 11.56
C PHE A 89 -14.19 33.12 10.10
N GLU A 90 -13.50 32.44 9.18
CA GLU A 90 -13.72 32.57 7.74
C GLU A 90 -15.04 31.87 7.38
N SER A 91 -16.09 32.66 7.14
CA SER A 91 -17.45 32.18 6.93
C SER A 91 -18.26 33.19 6.12
N THR A 92 -19.33 32.74 5.46
CA THR A 92 -20.34 33.62 4.86
C THR A 92 -21.17 34.40 5.90
N GLN A 93 -21.02 34.10 7.19
CA GLN A 93 -21.62 34.81 8.32
C GLN A 93 -20.52 35.45 9.19
N PHE A 94 -20.81 36.61 9.80
CA PHE A 94 -19.84 37.26 10.67
C PHE A 94 -19.92 36.59 12.03
N VAL A 95 -18.90 35.78 12.35
CA VAL A 95 -18.85 35.04 13.61
C VAL A 95 -17.57 35.41 14.35
N PRO A 96 -17.66 36.30 15.35
CA PRO A 96 -16.48 36.79 16.06
C PRO A 96 -15.88 35.72 16.95
N ILE A 97 -14.54 35.74 17.06
CA ILE A 97 -13.79 34.94 18.03
C ILE A 97 -13.26 35.91 19.09
N GLY A 98 -13.81 35.79 20.31
CA GLY A 98 -13.49 36.68 21.41
C GLY A 98 -12.39 36.16 22.33
N ASN A 99 -12.09 36.95 23.36
CA ASN A 99 -11.10 36.68 24.41
C ASN A 99 -9.70 36.34 23.90
N THR A 100 -9.27 36.98 22.82
CA THR A 100 -7.96 36.71 22.18
C THR A 100 -6.92 37.72 22.66
N PRO A 101 -5.92 37.30 23.44
CA PRO A 101 -4.82 38.16 23.83
C PRO A 101 -4.02 38.63 22.60
N VAL A 102 -3.67 39.92 22.60
CA VAL A 102 -2.88 40.55 21.54
C VAL A 102 -1.76 41.39 22.13
N VAL A 103 -0.60 41.37 21.45
CA VAL A 103 0.57 42.15 21.83
C VAL A 103 1.01 42.99 20.64
N LEU A 104 1.15 44.30 20.84
CA LEU A 104 1.63 45.24 19.84
C LEU A 104 2.99 45.79 20.28
N GLN A 105 4.05 45.47 19.54
CA GLN A 105 5.40 45.98 19.75
C GLN A 105 5.73 47.01 18.66
N ALA A 106 6.01 48.25 19.03
CA ALA A 106 6.51 49.22 18.05
C ALA A 106 7.90 48.78 17.56
N ILE A 107 8.16 48.90 16.25
CA ILE A 107 9.41 48.48 15.61
C ILE A 107 10.03 49.60 14.75
N ALA A 108 11.36 49.68 14.73
CA ALA A 108 12.10 50.61 13.89
C ALA A 108 12.17 50.12 12.41
N ALA A 109 12.74 50.95 11.53
CA ALA A 109 12.86 50.63 10.10
C ALA A 109 13.74 49.38 9.80
N ASP A 110 14.61 49.00 10.74
CA ASP A 110 15.46 47.80 10.71
C ASP A 110 14.82 46.57 11.37
N GLY A 111 13.60 46.69 11.89
CA GLY A 111 12.85 45.62 12.56
C GLY A 111 13.11 45.48 14.06
N SER A 112 13.98 46.29 14.66
CA SER A 112 14.26 46.25 16.10
C SER A 112 13.12 46.82 16.95
N PRO A 113 12.82 46.26 18.15
CA PRO A 113 11.73 46.73 19.01
C PRO A 113 12.05 48.08 19.65
N VAL A 114 11.07 48.98 19.68
CA VAL A 114 11.16 50.35 20.21
C VAL A 114 10.08 50.56 21.27
N GLY A 115 10.47 50.93 22.49
CA GLY A 115 9.54 51.20 23.58
C GLY A 115 8.83 49.96 24.17
N PRO A 116 8.03 50.13 25.23
CA PRO A 116 7.32 49.03 25.88
C PRO A 116 6.17 48.50 24.99
N PRO A 117 5.91 47.17 24.97
CA PRO A 117 4.80 46.58 24.23
C PRO A 117 3.45 46.95 24.84
N ILE A 118 2.43 47.07 23.99
CA ILE A 118 1.04 47.25 24.39
C ILE A 118 0.39 45.86 24.46
N HIS A 119 -0.17 45.51 25.61
CA HIS A 119 -0.92 44.27 25.81
C HIS A 119 -2.40 44.60 25.91
N ASP A 120 -3.22 43.91 25.10
CA ASP A 120 -4.67 44.09 25.10
C ASP A 120 -5.36 42.74 24.82
N THR A 121 -6.69 42.71 24.86
CA THR A 121 -7.46 41.49 24.59
C THR A 121 -8.69 41.83 23.75
N ILE A 122 -8.84 41.14 22.63
CA ILE A 122 -10.03 41.26 21.79
C ILE A 122 -11.21 40.68 22.56
N GLY A 123 -12.20 41.52 22.84
CA GLY A 123 -13.39 41.13 23.61
C GLY A 123 -14.36 40.23 22.82
N PRO A 124 -15.52 39.86 23.41
CA PRO A 124 -16.50 38.96 22.80
C PRO A 124 -17.07 39.40 21.44
N SER A 125 -16.95 40.69 21.09
CA SER A 125 -17.33 41.23 19.79
C SER A 125 -16.41 40.81 18.65
N GLY A 126 -15.25 40.21 18.95
CA GLY A 126 -14.21 39.89 17.98
C GLY A 126 -13.54 41.13 17.38
N ILE A 127 -13.82 42.33 17.91
CA ILE A 127 -13.28 43.61 17.43
C ILE A 127 -12.69 44.37 18.62
N LEU A 128 -11.47 44.88 18.46
CA LEU A 128 -10.78 45.73 19.43
C LEU A 128 -10.23 46.97 18.72
N GLU A 129 -10.51 48.15 19.25
CA GLU A 129 -9.88 49.39 18.81
C GLU A 129 -8.80 49.80 19.82
N VAL A 130 -7.53 49.66 19.45
CA VAL A 130 -6.41 49.98 20.33
C VAL A 130 -6.17 51.48 20.29
N GLN A 131 -6.52 52.18 21.39
CA GLN A 131 -6.28 53.61 21.54
C GLN A 131 -4.88 53.89 22.11
N GLY A 132 -4.17 54.88 21.55
CA GLY A 132 -2.82 55.26 22.02
C GLY A 132 -1.67 54.75 21.14
N CYS A 133 -1.96 54.35 19.90
CA CYS A 133 -0.93 54.02 18.92
C CYS A 133 -0.28 55.31 18.38
N THR A 134 1.06 55.34 18.32
CA THR A 134 1.79 56.49 17.79
C THR A 134 1.57 56.61 16.28
N ARG A 135 1.19 57.81 15.83
CA ARG A 135 0.95 58.09 14.42
C ARG A 135 2.19 57.81 13.56
N ASP A 136 1.98 57.17 12.41
CA ASP A 136 3.01 56.83 11.41
C ASP A 136 4.11 55.86 11.93
N GLN A 137 3.88 55.20 13.07
CA GLN A 137 4.74 54.17 13.65
C GLN A 137 4.32 52.77 13.18
N ARG A 138 5.30 51.90 12.89
CA ARG A 138 5.07 50.48 12.62
C ARG A 138 4.99 49.69 13.92
N TYR A 139 4.01 48.80 14.00
CA TYR A 139 3.82 47.86 15.10
C TYR A 139 3.82 46.43 14.56
N GLN A 140 4.58 45.55 15.21
CA GLN A 140 4.38 44.11 15.11
C GLN A 140 3.23 43.72 16.03
N VAL A 141 2.14 43.22 15.45
CA VAL A 141 0.94 42.76 16.14
C VAL A 141 0.98 41.24 16.18
N THR A 142 0.97 40.67 17.39
CA THR A 142 0.96 39.22 17.62
C THR A 142 -0.34 38.83 18.32
N PHE A 143 -1.10 37.93 17.70
CA PHE A 143 -2.32 37.33 18.21
C PHE A 143 -2.01 35.99 18.87
N TYR A 144 -2.62 35.72 20.02
CA TYR A 144 -2.50 34.46 20.75
C TYR A 144 -3.87 33.77 20.82
N PRO A 145 -4.30 33.08 19.76
CA PRO A 145 -5.65 32.53 19.70
C PRO A 145 -5.87 31.36 20.68
N ASP A 146 -7.06 31.31 21.27
CA ASP A 146 -7.57 30.17 22.04
C ASP A 146 -9.03 29.91 21.68
N VAL A 147 -9.26 29.28 20.52
CA VAL A 147 -10.59 28.96 20.01
C VAL A 147 -11.22 27.86 20.88
N SER A 148 -12.37 28.13 21.49
CA SER A 148 -13.10 27.19 22.33
C SER A 148 -14.24 26.50 21.58
N LYS A 149 -14.76 25.41 22.17
CA LYS A 149 -15.96 24.72 21.67
C LYS A 149 -17.18 25.64 21.56
N ASP A 150 -17.29 26.61 22.45
CA ASP A 150 -18.40 27.55 22.46
C ASP A 150 -18.34 28.52 21.25
N HIS A 151 -17.14 28.86 20.78
CA HIS A 151 -16.96 29.64 19.56
C HIS A 151 -17.43 28.86 18.32
N VAL A 152 -17.14 27.57 18.23
CA VAL A 152 -17.61 26.70 17.11
C VAL A 152 -19.13 26.50 17.16
N LYS A 153 -19.71 26.32 18.35
CA LYS A 153 -21.18 26.26 18.52
C LYS A 153 -21.86 27.56 18.10
N ALA A 154 -21.26 28.71 18.39
CA ALA A 154 -21.75 30.02 17.94
C ALA A 154 -21.71 30.14 16.40
N LEU A 155 -20.68 29.59 15.75
CA LEU A 155 -20.61 29.51 14.29
C LEU A 155 -21.76 28.68 13.71
N TYR A 156 -22.01 27.46 14.20
CA TYR A 156 -23.12 26.65 13.70
C TYR A 156 -24.49 27.27 13.97
N ALA A 157 -24.66 27.91 15.13
CA ALA A 157 -25.88 28.65 15.44
C ALA A 157 -26.16 29.79 14.44
N SER A 158 -25.12 30.40 13.83
CA SER A 158 -25.28 31.45 12.82
C SER A 158 -25.99 30.95 11.54
N TYR A 159 -25.77 29.69 11.16
CA TYR A 159 -26.39 29.08 9.97
C TYR A 159 -27.82 28.57 10.20
N GLN A 160 -28.31 28.59 11.45
CA GLN A 160 -29.68 28.17 11.74
C GLN A 160 -30.72 29.02 10.99
N SER A 161 -30.39 30.28 10.68
CA SER A 161 -31.19 31.16 9.85
C SER A 161 -31.35 30.64 8.40
N VAL A 162 -30.30 30.03 7.84
CA VAL A 162 -30.29 29.43 6.49
C VAL A 162 -31.15 28.18 6.47
N ILE A 163 -30.98 27.29 7.47
CA ILE A 163 -31.79 26.09 7.63
C ILE A 163 -33.27 26.45 7.79
N ALA A 164 -33.58 27.45 8.64
CA ALA A 164 -34.94 27.95 8.86
C ALA A 164 -35.55 28.62 7.61
N GLY A 165 -34.72 29.14 6.70
CA GLY A 165 -35.17 29.69 5.41
C GLY A 165 -35.47 28.63 4.34
N LEU A 166 -34.77 27.49 4.38
CA LEU A 166 -34.93 26.38 3.42
C LEU A 166 -36.04 25.39 3.81
N GLU A 167 -36.24 25.13 5.11
CA GLU A 167 -37.27 24.17 5.57
C GLU A 167 -38.70 24.51 5.08
N PRO A 168 -39.18 25.77 5.16
CA PRO A 168 -40.51 26.12 4.68
C PRO A 168 -40.71 25.83 3.19
N ARG A 169 -39.66 25.97 2.37
CA ARG A 169 -39.71 25.69 0.93
C ARG A 169 -39.77 24.18 0.64
N LEU A 170 -38.98 23.39 1.35
CA LEU A 170 -39.06 21.91 1.28
C LEU A 170 -40.45 21.42 1.70
N ARG A 171 -41.02 22.04 2.73
CA ARG A 171 -42.37 21.76 3.23
C ARG A 171 -43.45 22.18 2.23
N GLU A 172 -43.30 23.34 1.60
CA GLU A 172 -44.19 23.81 0.53
C GLU A 172 -44.19 22.81 -0.65
N GLU A 173 -43.02 22.36 -1.11
CA GLU A 173 -42.90 21.35 -2.18
C GLU A 173 -43.54 20.02 -1.85
N TRP A 174 -43.35 19.53 -0.61
CA TRP A 174 -44.06 18.35 -0.16
C TRP A 174 -45.57 18.54 -0.31
N THR A 175 -46.10 19.66 0.20
CA THR A 175 -47.55 19.89 0.21
C THR A 175 -48.15 20.15 -1.18
N GLN A 176 -47.44 20.83 -2.08
CA GLN A 176 -47.96 21.23 -3.39
C GLN A 176 -47.67 20.19 -4.49
N THR A 177 -46.53 19.51 -4.44
CA THR A 177 -46.01 18.71 -5.56
C THR A 177 -45.96 17.22 -5.23
N PHE A 178 -45.36 16.83 -4.10
CA PHE A 178 -45.01 15.42 -3.85
C PHE A 178 -46.09 14.61 -3.13
N ASN A 179 -46.82 15.20 -2.18
CA ASN A 179 -47.85 14.51 -1.40
C ASN A 179 -48.96 13.89 -2.29
N ALA A 180 -49.38 14.59 -3.34
CA ALA A 180 -50.36 14.08 -4.30
C ALA A 180 -49.84 12.83 -5.05
N ARG A 181 -48.55 12.82 -5.45
CA ARG A 181 -47.92 11.69 -6.16
C ARG A 181 -47.69 10.48 -5.25
N TRP A 182 -47.41 10.71 -3.97
CA TRP A 182 -47.32 9.65 -2.97
C TRP A 182 -48.67 8.96 -2.74
N SER A 183 -49.79 9.67 -2.87
CA SER A 183 -51.14 9.05 -2.86
C SER A 183 -51.29 8.01 -3.98
N ASP A 184 -50.73 8.27 -5.15
CA ASP A 184 -50.85 7.38 -6.31
C ASP A 184 -49.95 6.14 -6.16
N PHE A 185 -48.72 6.32 -5.66
CA PHE A 185 -47.79 5.22 -5.38
C PHE A 185 -48.25 4.32 -4.21
N SER A 186 -48.77 4.93 -3.12
CA SER A 186 -49.25 4.20 -1.93
C SER A 186 -50.53 3.40 -2.16
N LYS A 187 -51.24 3.60 -3.28
CA LYS A 187 -52.42 2.82 -3.71
C LYS A 187 -52.09 1.66 -4.66
N ALA A 188 -50.86 1.57 -5.20
CA ALA A 188 -50.43 0.49 -6.10
C ALA A 188 -50.25 -0.86 -5.36
N THR A 189 -50.42 -1.99 -6.04
CA THR A 189 -50.26 -3.34 -5.43
C THR A 189 -48.78 -3.67 -5.13
N PRO A 190 -48.48 -4.62 -4.21
CA PRO A 190 -47.10 -4.98 -3.86
C PRO A 190 -46.25 -5.46 -5.04
N LEU A 191 -46.87 -6.16 -6.00
CA LEU A 191 -46.22 -6.68 -7.21
C LEU A 191 -45.92 -5.54 -8.21
N GLU A 192 -46.83 -4.58 -8.36
CA GLU A 192 -46.60 -3.36 -9.15
C GLU A 192 -45.50 -2.48 -8.55
N ARG A 193 -45.43 -2.36 -7.21
CA ARG A 193 -44.34 -1.63 -6.53
C ARG A 193 -42.97 -2.30 -6.72
N SER A 194 -42.91 -3.63 -6.66
CA SER A 194 -41.67 -4.39 -6.87
C SER A 194 -41.18 -4.30 -8.32
N VAL A 195 -42.09 -4.35 -9.31
CA VAL A 195 -41.74 -4.15 -10.73
C VAL A 195 -41.28 -2.72 -10.99
N MET A 196 -41.93 -1.71 -10.39
CA MET A 196 -41.52 -0.31 -10.47
C MET A 196 -40.19 0.00 -9.74
N GLN A 197 -39.76 -0.86 -8.81
CA GLN A 197 -38.48 -0.78 -8.09
C GLN A 197 -37.33 -1.52 -8.81
N SER A 198 -37.60 -2.24 -9.89
CA SER A 198 -36.61 -3.14 -10.52
C SER A 198 -35.57 -2.46 -11.42
N VAL A 199 -35.47 -1.12 -11.40
CA VAL A 199 -34.40 -0.37 -12.08
C VAL A 199 -33.95 0.81 -11.21
N ALA A 200 -32.81 0.68 -10.53
CA ALA A 200 -31.67 1.62 -10.60
C ALA A 200 -30.63 1.42 -9.47
N LEU A 201 -29.38 1.29 -9.93
CA LEU A 201 -28.09 1.59 -9.31
C LEU A 201 -28.15 2.60 -8.14
N SER A 202 -28.01 2.13 -6.89
CA SER A 202 -27.71 3.00 -5.75
C SER A 202 -26.23 3.40 -5.66
N SER A 203 -25.33 2.73 -6.40
CA SER A 203 -23.88 3.00 -6.39
C SER A 203 -23.47 4.22 -7.23
N GLY A 204 -24.17 4.52 -8.34
CA GLY A 204 -23.75 5.55 -9.30
C GLY A 204 -23.71 6.98 -8.73
N ILE A 205 -24.58 7.30 -7.78
CA ILE A 205 -24.69 8.67 -7.23
C ILE A 205 -23.95 8.82 -5.93
N ALA A 206 -23.83 7.76 -5.13
CA ALA A 206 -22.82 7.74 -4.08
C ALA A 206 -21.47 8.09 -4.72
N GLN A 207 -21.13 7.41 -5.83
CA GLN A 207 -19.94 7.74 -6.61
C GLN A 207 -19.94 9.17 -7.16
N ALA A 208 -21.06 9.68 -7.70
CA ALA A 208 -21.15 11.06 -8.20
C ALA A 208 -21.04 12.13 -7.10
N LEU A 209 -21.56 11.87 -5.91
CA LEU A 209 -21.48 12.73 -4.72
C LEU A 209 -20.07 12.69 -4.11
N TYR A 210 -19.47 11.50 -4.02
CA TYR A 210 -18.05 11.35 -3.64
C TYR A 210 -17.15 12.09 -4.63
N ASN A 211 -17.36 11.89 -5.94
CA ASN A 211 -16.61 12.58 -6.99
C ASN A 211 -16.85 14.10 -6.95
N LEU A 212 -18.06 14.56 -6.64
CA LEU A 212 -18.35 15.98 -6.50
C LEU A 212 -17.56 16.58 -5.35
N TRP A 213 -17.66 15.99 -4.15
CA TRP A 213 -16.98 16.49 -2.96
C TRP A 213 -15.46 16.51 -3.17
N ASP A 214 -14.93 15.43 -3.76
CA ASP A 214 -13.54 15.28 -4.20
C ASP A 214 -13.04 16.32 -5.22
N ASN A 215 -13.95 17.02 -5.90
CA ASN A 215 -13.65 17.98 -6.96
C ASN A 215 -14.13 19.41 -6.63
N ILE A 216 -14.57 19.70 -5.40
CA ILE A 216 -14.95 21.07 -4.98
C ILE A 216 -13.79 22.04 -5.20
N THR A 217 -12.55 21.61 -4.98
CA THR A 217 -11.34 22.40 -5.24
C THR A 217 -11.21 22.79 -6.72
N GLN A 218 -11.54 21.89 -7.65
CA GLN A 218 -11.58 22.20 -9.08
C GLN A 218 -12.66 23.26 -9.40
N LEU A 219 -13.77 23.26 -8.68
CA LEU A 219 -14.85 24.25 -8.85
C LEU A 219 -14.41 25.62 -8.32
N CYS A 220 -13.69 25.66 -7.20
CA CYS A 220 -13.01 26.86 -6.72
C CYS A 220 -12.00 27.38 -7.75
N ASP A 221 -11.16 26.52 -8.34
CA ASP A 221 -10.19 26.90 -9.37
C ASP A 221 -10.85 27.49 -10.62
N LEU A 222 -12.04 26.99 -11.02
CA LEU A 222 -12.79 27.49 -12.17
C LEU A 222 -13.21 28.97 -12.01
N LEU A 223 -13.74 29.34 -10.83
CA LEU A 223 -14.11 30.73 -10.50
C LEU A 223 -12.90 31.56 -10.04
N ALA A 224 -11.87 30.85 -9.58
CA ALA A 224 -10.46 31.19 -9.47
C ALA A 224 -10.04 32.29 -10.44
N ASP A 225 -9.88 31.86 -11.68
CA ASP A 225 -9.45 32.70 -12.79
C ASP A 225 -10.40 32.48 -13.98
N ILE A 226 -11.50 33.24 -13.98
CA ILE A 226 -12.60 33.12 -14.95
C ILE A 226 -12.10 33.23 -16.40
N LYS A 227 -11.09 34.08 -16.67
CA LYS A 227 -10.56 34.33 -18.01
C LYS A 227 -9.75 33.15 -18.57
N PRO A 228 -8.70 32.64 -17.88
CA PRO A 228 -8.03 31.38 -18.23
C PRO A 228 -8.97 30.17 -18.32
N ASN A 229 -9.99 30.09 -17.46
CA ASN A 229 -10.92 28.97 -17.40
C ASN A 229 -12.16 29.11 -18.29
N SER A 230 -12.24 30.16 -19.11
CA SER A 230 -13.38 30.45 -19.98
C SER A 230 -13.81 29.26 -20.85
N GLN A 231 -12.85 28.53 -21.44
CA GLN A 231 -13.16 27.36 -22.27
C GLN A 231 -13.76 26.19 -21.46
N LYS A 232 -13.31 26.00 -20.22
CA LYS A 232 -13.88 24.98 -19.30
C LYS A 232 -15.26 25.41 -18.79
N LEU A 233 -15.43 26.68 -18.44
CA LEU A 233 -16.70 27.24 -17.96
C LEU A 233 -17.81 27.19 -19.02
N LEU A 234 -17.48 27.28 -20.31
CA LEU A 234 -18.44 27.14 -21.42
C LEU A 234 -19.07 25.74 -21.53
N GLN A 235 -18.52 24.73 -20.84
CA GLN A 235 -19.16 23.40 -20.72
C GLN A 235 -20.41 23.46 -19.82
N TYR A 236 -20.47 24.44 -18.90
CA TYR A 236 -21.52 24.59 -17.90
C TYR A 236 -22.42 25.81 -18.16
N LEU A 237 -21.95 26.80 -18.91
CA LEU A 237 -22.56 28.13 -19.06
C LEU A 237 -22.79 28.51 -20.53
N SER A 238 -23.77 29.37 -20.78
CA SER A 238 -23.90 30.05 -22.08
C SER A 238 -22.87 31.17 -22.26
N GLN A 239 -22.58 31.54 -23.51
CA GLN A 239 -21.68 32.66 -23.82
C GLN A 239 -22.14 33.97 -23.16
N THR A 240 -23.46 34.20 -23.12
CA THR A 240 -24.07 35.38 -22.47
C THR A 240 -23.87 35.41 -20.95
N GLU A 241 -23.90 34.25 -20.30
CA GLU A 241 -23.68 34.12 -18.86
C GLU A 241 -22.19 34.27 -18.52
N LEU A 242 -21.28 33.71 -19.33
CA LEU A 242 -19.85 33.92 -19.19
C LEU A 242 -19.47 35.41 -19.33
N ASP A 243 -20.09 36.13 -20.28
CA ASP A 243 -19.87 37.58 -20.45
C ASP A 243 -20.38 38.40 -19.26
N GLN A 244 -21.39 37.92 -18.53
CA GLN A 244 -21.83 38.53 -17.28
C GLN A 244 -20.83 38.27 -16.15
N LEU A 245 -20.31 37.04 -16.03
CA LEU A 245 -19.27 36.69 -15.04
C LEU A 245 -17.97 37.46 -15.26
N LEU A 246 -17.56 37.69 -16.51
CA LEU A 246 -16.36 38.47 -16.85
C LEU A 246 -16.49 39.97 -16.52
N LYS A 247 -17.71 40.48 -16.28
CA LYS A 247 -17.97 41.88 -15.90
C LYS A 247 -18.04 42.11 -14.39
N LEU A 248 -17.91 41.06 -13.58
CA LEU A 248 -17.98 41.16 -12.13
C LEU A 248 -16.80 41.93 -11.55
N SER A 249 -17.05 42.64 -10.45
CA SER A 249 -16.00 43.24 -9.65
C SER A 249 -15.18 42.17 -8.93
N SER A 250 -13.96 42.52 -8.54
CA SER A 250 -13.11 41.66 -7.72
C SER A 250 -13.80 41.26 -6.42
N GLU A 251 -14.56 42.16 -5.81
CA GLU A 251 -15.39 41.92 -4.62
C GLU A 251 -16.51 40.89 -4.86
N ALA A 252 -17.21 40.95 -5.99
CA ALA A 252 -18.26 39.99 -6.31
C ALA A 252 -17.70 38.58 -6.55
N VAL A 253 -16.53 38.46 -7.19
CA VAL A 253 -15.84 37.15 -7.35
C VAL A 253 -15.39 36.59 -6.00
N ALA A 254 -14.93 37.44 -5.09
CA ALA A 254 -14.56 37.05 -3.73
C ALA A 254 -15.76 36.47 -2.95
N GLN A 255 -16.93 37.08 -3.08
CA GLN A 255 -18.17 36.62 -2.43
C GLN A 255 -18.58 35.22 -2.88
N GLY A 256 -18.52 34.91 -4.17
CA GLY A 256 -18.90 33.57 -4.63
C GLY A 256 -17.81 32.51 -4.38
N LEU A 257 -16.53 32.89 -4.28
CA LEU A 257 -15.49 31.99 -3.79
C LEU A 257 -15.66 31.69 -2.29
N LEU A 258 -16.07 32.68 -1.49
CA LEU A 258 -16.40 32.49 -0.07
C LEU A 258 -17.57 31.52 0.12
N VAL A 259 -18.59 31.55 -0.76
CA VAL A 259 -19.69 30.58 -0.74
C VAL A 259 -19.21 29.14 -1.01
N LEU A 260 -18.21 28.99 -1.90
CA LEU A 260 -17.65 27.69 -2.24
C LEU A 260 -16.58 27.20 -1.26
N SER A 261 -15.98 28.09 -0.48
CA SER A 261 -15.06 27.73 0.59
C SER A 261 -15.77 27.47 1.93
N ASP A 262 -17.02 27.90 2.09
CA ASP A 262 -17.85 27.68 3.27
C ASP A 262 -18.46 26.26 3.30
N GLU A 263 -17.67 25.31 3.82
CA GLU A 263 -18.04 23.89 3.90
C GLU A 263 -19.34 23.63 4.70
N PRO A 264 -19.60 24.27 5.87
CA PRO A 264 -20.90 24.17 6.55
C PRO A 264 -22.08 24.60 5.67
N LEU A 265 -21.93 25.69 4.92
CA LEU A 265 -22.96 26.18 4.03
C LEU A 265 -23.22 25.22 2.85
N LEU A 266 -22.16 24.73 2.20
CA LEU A 266 -22.27 23.72 1.13
C LEU A 266 -22.93 22.43 1.64
N PHE A 267 -22.58 22.02 2.86
CA PHE A 267 -23.17 20.87 3.51
C PHE A 267 -24.67 21.05 3.80
N ILE A 268 -25.13 22.25 4.16
CA ILE A 268 -26.57 22.56 4.31
C ILE A 268 -27.30 22.43 2.97
N TYR A 269 -26.74 22.96 1.87
CA TYR A 269 -27.38 22.82 0.54
C TYR A 269 -27.43 21.37 0.08
N LEU A 270 -26.35 20.61 0.30
CA LEU A 270 -26.32 19.19 0.02
C LEU A 270 -27.39 18.44 0.83
N SER A 271 -27.54 18.78 2.13
CA SER A 271 -28.58 18.25 3.00
C SER A 271 -29.99 18.57 2.50
N ALA A 272 -30.20 19.80 2.03
CA ALA A 272 -31.48 20.23 1.48
C ALA A 272 -31.81 19.50 0.17
N MET A 273 -30.81 19.30 -0.69
CA MET A 273 -30.94 18.55 -1.95
C MET A 273 -31.31 17.09 -1.67
N VAL A 274 -30.65 16.45 -0.70
CA VAL A 274 -30.95 15.05 -0.35
C VAL A 274 -32.30 14.92 0.33
N ALA A 275 -32.68 15.88 1.18
CA ALA A 275 -34.04 15.95 1.73
C ALA A 275 -35.09 16.08 0.62
N TRP A 276 -34.85 16.94 -0.39
CA TRP A 276 -35.73 17.10 -1.54
C TRP A 276 -35.87 15.81 -2.36
N ILE A 277 -34.76 15.11 -2.63
CA ILE A 277 -34.77 13.83 -3.36
C ILE A 277 -35.49 12.74 -2.56
N ARG A 278 -35.27 12.65 -1.24
CA ARG A 278 -35.96 11.69 -0.35
C ARG A 278 -37.48 11.90 -0.29
N MET A 279 -37.97 13.08 -0.66
CA MET A 279 -39.42 13.37 -0.74
C MET A 279 -40.07 12.85 -2.04
N LEU A 280 -39.30 12.43 -3.06
CA LEU A 280 -39.85 11.83 -4.27
C LEU A 280 -40.35 10.39 -4.00
N PRO A 281 -41.42 9.94 -4.70
CA PRO A 281 -41.79 8.53 -4.72
C PRO A 281 -40.65 7.66 -5.25
N PRO A 282 -40.49 6.40 -4.80
CA PRO A 282 -39.34 5.57 -5.17
C PRO A 282 -39.04 5.47 -6.67
N PRO A 283 -40.01 5.30 -7.59
CA PRO A 283 -39.72 5.21 -9.02
C PRO A 283 -39.16 6.51 -9.61
N ASP A 284 -39.74 7.66 -9.19
CA ASP A 284 -39.30 8.99 -9.61
C ASP A 284 -37.92 9.32 -9.01
N MET A 285 -37.70 8.91 -7.76
CA MET A 285 -36.41 9.01 -7.08
C MET A 285 -35.35 8.21 -7.86
N TYR A 286 -35.59 6.94 -8.16
CA TYR A 286 -34.64 6.09 -8.89
C TYR A 286 -34.37 6.56 -10.33
N GLU A 287 -35.37 7.09 -11.03
CA GLU A 287 -35.20 7.67 -12.37
C GLU A 287 -34.33 8.94 -12.34
N LEU A 288 -34.61 9.86 -11.42
CA LEU A 288 -33.77 11.04 -11.17
C LEU A 288 -32.34 10.62 -10.81
N LEU A 289 -32.25 9.64 -9.92
CA LEU A 289 -30.99 9.13 -9.42
C LEU A 289 -30.14 8.55 -10.59
N GLY A 290 -30.70 7.70 -11.43
CA GLY A 290 -29.98 7.08 -12.56
C GLY A 290 -29.42 8.06 -13.61
N GLU A 291 -29.88 9.32 -13.64
CA GLU A 291 -29.48 10.34 -14.62
C GLU A 291 -28.64 11.50 -14.02
N ILE A 292 -28.46 11.57 -12.70
CA ILE A 292 -27.59 12.58 -12.05
C ILE A 292 -26.11 12.21 -12.24
N THR A 293 -25.36 13.08 -12.93
CA THR A 293 -23.90 12.98 -13.09
C THR A 293 -23.17 14.02 -12.24
N GLY A 294 -21.85 13.88 -12.07
CA GLY A 294 -21.02 14.88 -11.40
C GLY A 294 -21.12 16.27 -12.04
N GLU A 295 -21.26 16.35 -13.37
CA GLU A 295 -21.39 17.61 -14.11
C GLU A 295 -22.69 18.38 -13.78
N VAL A 296 -23.80 17.65 -13.60
CA VAL A 296 -25.09 18.23 -13.18
C VAL A 296 -24.96 18.87 -11.81
N LEU A 297 -24.29 18.17 -10.89
CA LEU A 297 -24.05 18.67 -9.53
C LEU A 297 -23.13 19.90 -9.54
N ILE A 298 -22.01 19.86 -10.28
CA ILE A 298 -21.11 21.01 -10.44
C ILE A 298 -21.89 22.24 -10.97
N ASN A 299 -22.76 22.05 -11.95
CA ASN A 299 -23.55 23.15 -12.50
C ASN A 299 -24.57 23.72 -11.50
N LEU A 300 -25.20 22.87 -10.67
CA LEU A 300 -26.06 23.31 -9.56
C LEU A 300 -25.31 24.16 -8.52
N PHE A 301 -24.11 23.72 -8.11
CA PHE A 301 -23.27 24.48 -7.19
C PHE A 301 -22.75 25.80 -7.79
N LEU A 302 -22.42 25.82 -9.09
CA LEU A 302 -22.10 27.06 -9.80
C LEU A 302 -23.28 28.05 -9.77
N ILE A 303 -24.53 27.58 -10.00
CA ILE A 303 -25.73 28.41 -9.92
C ILE A 303 -25.90 29.02 -8.52
N TRP A 304 -25.58 28.27 -7.47
CA TRP A 304 -25.64 28.76 -6.09
C TRP A 304 -24.53 29.78 -5.78
N ALA A 305 -23.29 29.48 -6.18
CA ALA A 305 -22.14 30.36 -5.95
C ALA A 305 -22.27 31.71 -6.68
N THR A 306 -22.66 31.70 -7.96
CA THR A 306 -22.75 32.93 -8.76
C THR A 306 -23.93 33.82 -8.38
N ARG A 307 -25.00 33.26 -7.80
CA ARG A 307 -26.08 34.07 -7.23
C ARG A 307 -25.59 34.88 -6.02
N GLY A 308 -24.67 34.34 -5.23
CA GLY A 308 -23.95 35.10 -4.21
C GLY A 308 -23.14 36.26 -4.77
N MET A 309 -22.73 36.18 -6.05
CA MET A 309 -22.06 37.25 -6.81
C MET A 309 -23.02 38.22 -7.51
N GLY A 310 -24.34 38.04 -7.38
CA GLY A 310 -25.36 38.84 -8.08
C GLY A 310 -25.63 38.42 -9.54
N VAL A 311 -25.15 37.27 -10.00
CA VAL A 311 -25.38 36.73 -11.36
C VAL A 311 -26.30 35.52 -11.30
N GLN A 312 -27.41 35.59 -12.05
CA GLN A 312 -28.37 34.51 -12.13
C GLN A 312 -28.05 33.58 -13.32
N LEU A 313 -27.45 32.43 -13.02
CA LEU A 313 -27.23 31.36 -13.99
C LEU A 313 -28.45 30.44 -14.11
N ARG A 314 -28.57 29.77 -15.26
CA ARG A 314 -29.48 28.65 -15.48
C ARG A 314 -28.70 27.34 -15.65
N LEU A 315 -29.39 26.21 -15.50
CA LEU A 315 -28.81 24.92 -15.88
C LEU A 315 -28.45 24.93 -17.37
N GLY A 316 -27.19 24.64 -17.68
CA GLY A 316 -26.64 24.74 -19.02
C GLY A 316 -27.32 23.77 -19.98
N ALA A 317 -27.64 24.22 -21.20
CA ALA A 317 -28.27 23.40 -22.22
C ALA A 317 -27.40 22.18 -22.64
N GLN A 318 -26.08 22.29 -22.51
CA GLN A 318 -25.14 21.18 -22.76
C GLN A 318 -25.22 20.11 -21.66
N VAL A 319 -25.24 20.51 -20.38
CA VAL A 319 -25.40 19.61 -19.23
C VAL A 319 -26.76 18.89 -19.27
N LEU A 320 -27.84 19.62 -19.58
CA LEU A 320 -29.19 19.05 -19.75
C LEU A 320 -29.35 18.16 -20.99
N GLY A 321 -28.47 18.32 -21.99
CA GLY A 321 -28.49 17.55 -23.24
C GLY A 321 -28.13 16.08 -23.07
N HIS A 322 -27.38 15.74 -22.01
CA HIS A 322 -26.98 14.37 -21.68
C HIS A 322 -28.05 13.58 -20.89
N ILE A 323 -29.01 14.28 -20.29
CA ILE A 323 -30.13 13.70 -19.53
C ILE A 323 -31.21 13.26 -20.51
N LYS A 324 -31.63 11.99 -20.48
CA LYS A 324 -32.60 11.45 -21.46
C LYS A 324 -34.05 11.75 -21.06
N SER A 325 -34.37 11.74 -19.76
CA SER A 325 -35.73 11.97 -19.28
C SER A 325 -36.09 13.46 -19.25
N GLY A 326 -37.12 13.84 -20.02
CA GLY A 326 -37.69 15.19 -19.97
C GLY A 326 -38.30 15.56 -18.62
N ARG A 327 -38.71 14.55 -17.83
CA ARG A 327 -39.21 14.73 -16.45
C ARG A 327 -38.07 15.08 -15.50
N VAL A 328 -36.94 14.38 -15.60
CA VAL A 328 -35.73 14.65 -14.81
C VAL A 328 -35.19 16.04 -15.09
N ARG A 329 -35.17 16.49 -16.36
CA ARG A 329 -34.79 17.88 -16.69
C ARG A 329 -35.66 18.90 -15.95
N GLY A 330 -36.98 18.72 -15.96
CA GLY A 330 -37.90 19.60 -15.24
C GLY A 330 -37.67 19.59 -13.73
N TRP A 331 -37.38 18.44 -13.12
CA TRP A 331 -37.05 18.34 -11.70
C TRP A 331 -35.74 19.04 -11.33
N LEU A 332 -34.69 18.88 -12.14
CA LEU A 332 -33.41 19.56 -11.92
C LEU A 332 -33.56 21.08 -12.04
N GLU A 333 -34.37 21.56 -12.99
CA GLU A 333 -34.72 22.98 -13.10
C GLU A 333 -35.50 23.48 -11.87
N THR A 334 -36.45 22.70 -11.35
CA THR A 334 -37.15 23.04 -10.09
C THR A 334 -36.18 23.09 -8.91
N LEU A 335 -35.28 22.11 -8.81
CA LEU A 335 -34.26 22.02 -7.75
C LEU A 335 -33.32 23.23 -7.78
N ALA A 336 -32.82 23.61 -8.96
CA ALA A 336 -31.99 24.81 -9.17
C ALA A 336 -32.71 26.13 -8.83
N ASN A 337 -34.04 26.17 -9.00
CA ASN A 337 -34.86 27.36 -8.77
C ASN A 337 -35.35 27.52 -7.32
N GLN A 338 -35.44 26.44 -6.54
CA GLN A 338 -36.04 26.48 -5.20
C GLN A 338 -35.04 26.42 -4.05
N LEU A 339 -33.94 25.67 -4.23
CA LEU A 339 -32.84 25.59 -3.27
C LEU A 339 -31.86 26.75 -3.47
N VAL A 340 -32.38 27.98 -3.45
CA VAL A 340 -31.59 29.20 -3.64
C VAL A 340 -31.13 29.73 -2.30
N GLY A 341 -29.83 30.02 -2.21
CA GLY A 341 -29.23 30.60 -1.02
C GLY A 341 -29.70 32.00 -0.65
N PRO A 342 -29.53 32.41 0.62
CA PRO A 342 -29.87 33.76 1.05
C PRO A 342 -28.93 34.78 0.39
N PRO A 343 -29.40 36.01 0.13
CA PRO A 343 -28.53 37.11 -0.30
C PRO A 343 -27.46 37.38 0.78
N LEU A 344 -26.20 37.57 0.38
CA LEU A 344 -25.07 37.88 1.28
C LEU A 344 -25.06 39.35 1.77
N GLU A 345 -26.02 40.15 1.31
CA GLU A 345 -26.18 41.57 1.65
C GLU A 345 -26.22 41.87 3.18
N PRO A 346 -26.86 41.05 4.04
CA PRO A 346 -26.85 41.26 5.50
C PRO A 346 -25.46 41.10 6.13
N HIS A 347 -24.61 40.26 5.54
CA HIS A 347 -23.22 40.06 5.98
C HIS A 347 -22.34 41.27 5.60
N ALA A 348 -22.56 41.83 4.40
CA ALA A 348 -21.92 43.08 3.99
C ALA A 348 -22.33 44.27 4.88
N GLU A 349 -23.60 44.35 5.32
CA GLU A 349 -24.08 45.34 6.30
C GLU A 349 -23.41 45.20 7.67
N ALA A 350 -23.21 43.98 8.18
CA ALA A 350 -22.52 43.73 9.45
C ALA A 350 -21.03 44.13 9.41
N LEU A 351 -20.41 44.08 8.23
CA LEU A 351 -19.03 44.51 7.97
C LEU A 351 -18.90 46.01 7.60
N LYS A 352 -19.99 46.75 7.34
CA LYS A 352 -19.95 48.19 7.00
C LYS A 352 -19.17 49.07 7.99
N PRO A 353 -19.22 48.86 9.32
CA PRO A 353 -18.41 49.64 10.26
C PRO A 353 -16.89 49.49 10.04
N LEU A 354 -16.45 48.42 9.37
CA LEU A 354 -15.05 48.09 9.09
C LEU A 354 -14.60 48.54 7.69
N LEU A 355 -15.53 48.91 6.79
CA LEU A 355 -15.26 49.28 5.39
C LEU A 355 -15.33 50.81 5.14
N LEU A 356 -15.75 51.58 6.14
CA LEU A 356 -15.96 53.03 6.02
C LEU A 356 -14.72 53.83 6.44
N SER A 357 -13.53 53.51 5.92
CA SER A 357 -12.36 54.38 6.10
C SER A 357 -11.21 54.27 5.11
N SER A 358 -11.37 53.88 3.83
CA SER A 358 -10.48 54.37 2.76
C SER A 358 -10.84 53.91 1.34
N VAL A 359 -10.41 54.70 0.34
CA VAL A 359 -10.50 54.43 -1.11
C VAL A 359 -9.53 53.30 -1.49
N PRO A 360 -9.86 52.40 -2.45
CA PRO A 360 -8.96 51.33 -2.85
C PRO A 360 -7.68 51.89 -3.46
N THR A 361 -6.53 51.58 -2.85
CA THR A 361 -5.22 51.91 -3.41
C THR A 361 -4.68 50.66 -4.12
N PRO A 362 -4.30 50.72 -5.41
CA PRO A 362 -3.72 49.56 -6.08
C PRO A 362 -2.38 49.19 -5.42
N ILE A 363 -2.29 47.95 -4.94
CA ILE A 363 -1.09 47.40 -4.34
C ILE A 363 -0.02 47.25 -5.44
N LYS A 364 1.11 47.95 -5.29
CA LYS A 364 2.34 47.61 -5.98
C LYS A 364 2.87 46.32 -5.37
N THR A 365 2.93 45.26 -6.16
CA THR A 365 3.71 44.06 -5.85
C THR A 365 5.13 44.47 -5.49
N VAL A 366 5.58 44.15 -4.28
CA VAL A 366 7.00 44.19 -3.89
C VAL A 366 7.64 42.91 -4.43
N PRO A 367 8.64 42.99 -5.33
CA PRO A 367 9.39 41.84 -5.79
C PRO A 367 10.67 41.67 -4.97
N VAL A 368 11.02 40.43 -4.65
CA VAL A 368 12.44 40.04 -4.43
C VAL A 368 13.09 40.06 -5.83
N GLY A 369 14.05 40.96 -6.10
CA GLY A 369 14.58 41.21 -7.47
C GLY A 369 15.81 40.36 -7.88
N PRO A 370 16.37 40.51 -9.13
CA PRO A 370 16.20 41.67 -10.03
C PRO A 370 16.17 41.50 -11.61
N VAL A 371 15.51 42.48 -12.30
CA VAL A 371 15.60 43.00 -13.73
C VAL A 371 15.01 42.17 -14.92
N LYS A 372 14.25 42.64 -15.95
CA LYS A 372 13.28 43.73 -16.32
C LYS A 372 12.69 43.41 -17.74
N ALA A 373 11.42 43.77 -18.04
CA ALA A 373 10.94 44.52 -19.25
C ALA A 373 9.42 44.31 -19.59
N GLY A 374 8.61 45.38 -19.41
CA GLY A 374 7.31 45.73 -20.08
C GLY A 374 6.15 44.72 -20.13
N ASP A 375 4.94 45.07 -20.59
CA ASP A 375 4.05 46.17 -20.17
C ASP A 375 2.60 45.61 -20.28
N GLN A 376 1.78 45.86 -19.25
CA GLN A 376 0.33 45.60 -19.15
C GLN A 376 -0.20 44.15 -19.21
N LEU A 377 -0.53 43.61 -18.04
CA LEU A 377 -1.67 42.71 -17.83
C LEU A 377 -2.42 43.17 -16.58
N VAL A 378 -3.70 43.46 -16.75
CA VAL A 378 -4.62 43.87 -15.67
C VAL A 378 -4.85 42.64 -14.77
N SER A 379 -4.30 42.65 -13.57
CA SER A 379 -4.51 41.63 -12.54
C SER A 379 -5.63 42.08 -11.59
N ASN A 380 -6.66 41.25 -11.43
CA ASN A 380 -7.69 41.44 -10.40
C ASN A 380 -7.04 41.39 -9.02
N ALA A 381 -7.05 42.52 -8.30
CA ALA A 381 -6.72 42.54 -6.89
C ALA A 381 -7.96 42.11 -6.08
N VAL A 382 -7.95 40.88 -5.58
CA VAL A 382 -8.68 40.51 -4.35
C VAL A 382 -7.62 40.06 -3.35
N PRO A 383 -7.34 40.85 -2.30
CA PRO A 383 -6.54 40.39 -1.18
C PRO A 383 -7.36 39.38 -0.34
N ALA A 384 -6.73 38.26 0.03
CA ALA A 384 -7.06 37.43 1.21
C ALA A 384 -8.28 36.47 1.20
N VAL A 385 -8.63 35.80 0.09
CA VAL A 385 -9.59 34.66 0.12
C VAL A 385 -9.07 33.43 -0.65
N ARG A 386 -7.74 33.23 -0.76
CA ARG A 386 -7.20 32.12 -1.55
C ARG A 386 -5.99 31.49 -0.90
N ASP A 387 -6.24 30.43 -0.12
CA ASP A 387 -5.37 29.23 -0.15
C ASP A 387 -6.06 27.94 0.33
N LYS A 388 -7.24 27.58 -0.21
CA LYS A 388 -7.77 26.21 -0.05
C LYS A 388 -7.21 25.27 -1.13
N ALA A 389 -5.89 25.12 -1.19
CA ALA A 389 -5.23 24.18 -2.10
C ALA A 389 -5.40 22.70 -1.68
N THR A 390 -5.92 22.42 -0.48
CA THR A 390 -6.09 21.05 0.05
C THR A 390 -7.51 20.82 0.56
N GLN A 391 -8.22 19.87 -0.04
CA GLN A 391 -9.49 19.36 0.46
C GLN A 391 -9.22 18.49 1.70
N ARG A 392 -9.78 18.86 2.86
CA ARG A 392 -9.52 18.21 4.16
C ARG A 392 -10.75 17.53 4.77
N THR A 393 -11.93 17.71 4.18
CA THR A 393 -13.15 16.97 4.54
C THR A 393 -13.39 15.82 3.56
N VAL A 394 -13.67 14.65 4.13
CA VAL A 394 -13.94 13.41 3.40
C VAL A 394 -15.36 12.96 3.70
N LEU A 395 -16.09 12.56 2.66
CA LEU A 395 -17.35 11.86 2.82
C LEU A 395 -17.04 10.39 3.14
N VAL A 396 -17.46 9.91 4.30
CA VAL A 396 -17.24 8.51 4.72
C VAL A 396 -18.56 7.77 4.81
N ARG A 397 -18.67 6.63 4.11
CA ARG A 397 -19.83 5.74 4.25
C ARG A 397 -19.77 5.02 5.59
N GLN A 398 -20.79 5.22 6.41
CA GLN A 398 -21.01 4.42 7.61
C GLN A 398 -21.78 3.16 7.24
N GLU A 399 -21.14 2.02 7.50
CA GLU A 399 -21.74 0.70 7.34
C GLU A 399 -21.95 0.14 8.75
N PRO A 400 -23.20 -0.03 9.22
CA PRO A 400 -23.43 -0.72 10.48
C PRO A 400 -22.98 -2.16 10.32
N VAL A 401 -21.89 -2.53 10.99
CA VAL A 401 -21.38 -3.89 11.03
C VAL A 401 -21.91 -4.54 12.30
N ASP A 402 -22.60 -5.65 12.09
CA ASP A 402 -23.03 -6.51 13.17
C ASP A 402 -21.85 -7.38 13.61
N ASP A 403 -21.16 -6.94 14.66
CA ASP A 403 -19.92 -7.56 15.15
C ASP A 403 -20.14 -8.21 16.52
N VAL A 404 -19.71 -9.45 16.66
CA VAL A 404 -19.71 -10.22 17.91
C VAL A 404 -18.28 -10.67 18.18
N PRO A 405 -17.43 -9.80 18.76
CA PRO A 405 -16.02 -10.11 18.99
C PRO A 405 -15.88 -11.23 20.01
N ALA A 406 -15.39 -12.39 19.57
CA ALA A 406 -15.06 -13.51 20.42
C ALA A 406 -13.78 -14.21 19.94
N SER A 407 -12.77 -14.31 20.82
CA SER A 407 -11.55 -15.04 20.52
C SER A 407 -11.85 -16.51 20.25
N GLY A 408 -11.23 -17.05 19.20
CA GLY A 408 -11.17 -18.50 19.00
C GLY A 408 -10.50 -19.17 20.20
N LYS A 409 -10.96 -20.37 20.54
CA LYS A 409 -10.41 -21.16 21.65
C LYS A 409 -9.80 -22.45 21.16
N ASN A 410 -8.69 -22.84 21.76
CA ASN A 410 -8.17 -24.19 21.60
C ASN A 410 -9.07 -25.21 22.33
N LEU A 411 -8.80 -26.51 22.16
CA LEU A 411 -9.60 -27.57 22.77
C LEU A 411 -9.37 -27.73 24.29
N ASN A 412 -8.41 -27.00 24.86
CA ASN A 412 -8.22 -26.83 26.30
C ASN A 412 -9.02 -25.64 26.87
N GLY A 413 -9.74 -24.89 26.02
CA GLY A 413 -10.60 -23.76 26.40
C GLY A 413 -9.87 -22.42 26.53
N GLU A 414 -8.59 -22.37 26.19
CA GLU A 414 -7.75 -21.17 26.24
C GLU A 414 -7.93 -20.34 24.97
N ALA A 415 -7.87 -19.01 25.09
CA ALA A 415 -7.86 -18.13 23.93
C ALA A 415 -6.64 -18.44 23.04
N SER A 416 -6.87 -18.55 21.74
CA SER A 416 -5.82 -18.92 20.78
C SER A 416 -6.06 -18.22 19.45
N ALA A 417 -5.04 -17.55 18.93
CA ALA A 417 -5.01 -17.04 17.56
C ALA A 417 -4.74 -18.19 16.57
N PRO A 418 -4.97 -18.01 15.25
CA PRO A 418 -4.51 -18.99 14.27
C PRO A 418 -2.97 -19.14 14.33
N ALA A 419 -2.46 -20.26 13.84
CA ALA A 419 -1.05 -20.63 14.01
C ALA A 419 -0.08 -19.59 13.42
N ASP A 420 -0.45 -18.96 12.30
CA ASP A 420 0.33 -17.92 11.60
C ASP A 420 0.37 -16.57 12.34
N LYS A 421 -0.57 -16.32 13.26
CA LYS A 421 -0.66 -15.10 14.09
C LYS A 421 -0.22 -15.30 15.52
N THR A 422 0.07 -16.54 15.91
CA THR A 422 0.52 -16.87 17.26
C THR A 422 2.02 -16.62 17.35
N ALA A 423 2.45 -15.79 18.31
CA ALA A 423 3.86 -15.65 18.62
C ALA A 423 4.44 -17.03 19.01
N SER A 424 5.52 -17.46 18.35
CA SER A 424 6.09 -18.80 18.53
C SER A 424 7.61 -18.78 18.61
N HIS A 425 8.19 -19.86 19.14
CA HIS A 425 9.62 -20.08 19.25
C HIS A 425 9.98 -21.53 18.84
N GLY A 426 11.07 -21.72 18.09
CA GLY A 426 11.55 -23.06 17.66
C GLY A 426 10.65 -23.76 16.61
N CYS A 427 10.59 -25.11 16.64
CA CYS A 427 9.51 -25.83 15.95
C CYS A 427 8.23 -25.51 16.72
N PRO A 428 7.24 -24.87 16.07
CA PRO A 428 6.63 -23.67 16.64
C PRO A 428 5.88 -23.96 17.94
N VAL A 429 6.56 -23.69 19.06
CA VAL A 429 5.96 -23.67 20.39
C VAL A 429 5.24 -22.33 20.55
N SER A 430 3.95 -22.35 20.87
CA SER A 430 3.19 -21.13 21.16
C SER A 430 3.73 -20.43 22.39
N MET A 431 4.11 -19.15 22.30
CA MET A 431 4.53 -18.32 23.44
C MET A 431 3.36 -17.88 24.34
N VAL A 432 2.14 -18.33 24.04
CA VAL A 432 0.94 -18.11 24.86
C VAL A 432 0.61 -19.35 25.70
N THR A 433 0.40 -20.48 25.02
CA THR A 433 -0.13 -21.71 25.65
C THR A 433 0.94 -22.78 25.86
N GLY A 434 2.09 -22.64 25.20
CA GLY A 434 3.16 -23.64 25.15
C GLY A 434 2.81 -24.91 24.39
N GLU A 435 1.73 -24.89 23.58
CA GLU A 435 1.40 -25.98 22.66
C GLU A 435 2.31 -25.97 21.42
N GLU A 436 2.57 -27.13 20.82
CA GLU A 436 3.20 -27.22 19.49
C GLU A 436 2.13 -26.90 18.43
N LEU A 437 2.48 -26.04 17.46
CA LEU A 437 1.61 -25.58 16.36
C LEU A 437 2.23 -25.93 14.99
N LEU A 438 2.54 -27.20 14.76
CA LEU A 438 3.30 -27.63 13.60
C LEU A 438 2.42 -27.76 12.35
N THR A 439 2.54 -26.80 11.43
CA THR A 439 1.86 -26.84 10.11
C THR A 439 2.83 -27.27 9.02
N LEU A 440 2.45 -28.26 8.22
CA LEU A 440 3.23 -28.82 7.11
C LEU A 440 2.39 -28.90 5.85
N THR A 441 2.94 -28.47 4.71
CA THR A 441 2.30 -28.59 3.40
C THR A 441 2.86 -29.82 2.70
N ASP A 442 2.00 -30.81 2.43
CA ASP A 442 2.42 -32.05 1.77
C ASP A 442 2.17 -32.04 0.25
N GLY A 443 1.35 -31.12 -0.26
CA GLY A 443 1.20 -30.87 -1.70
C GLY A 443 0.14 -29.81 -2.03
N THR A 444 0.01 -29.49 -3.32
CA THR A 444 -0.87 -28.41 -3.80
C THR A 444 -1.75 -28.88 -4.96
N LEU A 445 -3.02 -28.49 -4.93
CA LEU A 445 -3.94 -28.55 -6.07
C LEU A 445 -3.91 -27.20 -6.78
N ASP A 446 -3.42 -27.19 -8.03
CA ASP A 446 -3.38 -26.00 -8.86
C ASP A 446 -4.74 -25.72 -9.53
N GLY A 447 -4.91 -24.49 -10.02
CA GLY A 447 -6.15 -24.00 -10.61
C GLY A 447 -6.30 -22.50 -10.43
N VAL A 448 -7.46 -21.96 -10.83
CA VAL A 448 -7.82 -20.55 -10.57
C VAL A 448 -7.87 -20.27 -9.06
N LEU A 449 -8.47 -21.18 -8.30
CA LEU A 449 -8.45 -21.18 -6.83
C LEU A 449 -7.49 -22.28 -6.33
N PRO A 450 -6.19 -21.98 -6.13
CA PRO A 450 -5.24 -22.98 -5.66
C PRO A 450 -5.53 -23.41 -4.21
N PHE A 451 -5.13 -24.63 -3.87
CA PHE A 451 -5.34 -25.20 -2.54
C PHE A 451 -4.15 -26.02 -2.07
N ASP A 452 -3.61 -25.65 -0.92
CA ASP A 452 -2.55 -26.41 -0.26
C ASP A 452 -3.15 -27.48 0.64
N TRP A 453 -2.79 -28.73 0.38
CA TRP A 453 -3.05 -29.84 1.29
C TRP A 453 -2.05 -29.78 2.44
N THR A 454 -2.49 -29.18 3.54
CA THR A 454 -1.72 -29.09 4.78
C THR A 454 -2.19 -30.09 5.81
N ARG A 455 -1.25 -30.51 6.64
CA ARG A 455 -1.50 -31.18 7.92
C ARG A 455 -0.96 -30.32 9.05
N LEU A 456 -1.70 -30.28 10.15
CA LEU A 456 -1.38 -29.46 11.31
C LEU A 456 -1.42 -30.31 12.56
N TYR A 457 -0.36 -30.29 13.36
CA TYR A 457 -0.36 -30.87 14.70
C TYR A 457 -0.57 -29.76 15.73
N ARG A 458 -1.53 -29.98 16.65
CA ARG A 458 -1.80 -29.08 17.77
C ARG A 458 -1.85 -29.90 19.06
N THR A 459 -1.00 -29.57 20.04
CA THR A 459 -0.94 -30.33 21.31
C THR A 459 -2.28 -30.37 22.05
N SER A 460 -3.06 -29.29 22.02
CA SER A 460 -4.39 -29.29 22.65
C SER A 460 -5.41 -30.20 21.95
N ALA A 461 -5.12 -30.68 20.74
CA ALA A 461 -6.01 -31.54 19.94
C ALA A 461 -5.71 -33.05 20.04
N VAL A 462 -4.85 -33.48 20.97
CA VAL A 462 -4.43 -34.89 21.11
C VAL A 462 -5.56 -35.88 21.44
N GLU A 463 -6.74 -35.41 21.84
CA GLU A 463 -7.93 -36.25 22.07
C GLU A 463 -8.84 -36.37 20.82
N VAL A 464 -8.49 -35.70 19.72
CA VAL A 464 -9.30 -35.62 18.50
C VAL A 464 -8.57 -36.28 17.33
N ASP A 465 -9.22 -37.25 16.69
CA ASP A 465 -8.81 -37.82 15.40
C ASP A 465 -9.81 -37.37 14.33
N CYS A 466 -9.33 -36.58 13.36
CA CYS A 466 -10.14 -36.14 12.21
C CYS A 466 -9.71 -36.80 10.89
N GLY A 467 -9.03 -37.95 10.98
CA GLY A 467 -8.63 -38.77 9.84
C GLY A 467 -7.13 -38.80 9.59
N LEU A 468 -6.34 -37.91 10.21
CA LEU A 468 -4.88 -37.95 10.18
C LEU A 468 -4.25 -38.43 11.50
N GLY A 469 -5.04 -39.05 12.38
CA GLY A 469 -4.59 -39.52 13.69
C GLY A 469 -4.73 -38.45 14.78
N PHE A 470 -4.58 -38.88 16.03
CA PHE A 470 -4.75 -38.04 17.21
C PHE A 470 -3.78 -36.84 17.22
N GLY A 471 -4.30 -35.64 17.49
CA GLY A 471 -3.52 -34.39 17.51
C GLY A 471 -3.29 -33.75 16.14
N TRP A 472 -3.53 -34.49 15.05
CA TRP A 472 -3.37 -34.00 13.68
C TRP A 472 -4.70 -33.62 13.04
N SER A 473 -4.69 -32.50 12.31
CA SER A 473 -5.73 -32.04 11.42
C SER A 473 -5.24 -31.80 10.01
N HIS A 474 -6.16 -31.48 9.10
CA HIS A 474 -5.86 -31.18 7.70
C HIS A 474 -6.69 -30.00 7.20
N ALA A 475 -6.23 -29.35 6.12
CA ALA A 475 -6.84 -28.14 5.53
C ALA A 475 -8.34 -28.21 5.17
N LEU A 476 -8.95 -29.40 5.14
CA LEU A 476 -10.39 -29.60 4.88
C LEU A 476 -11.20 -29.94 6.16
N ALA A 477 -10.57 -29.99 7.33
CA ALA A 477 -11.15 -30.43 8.60
C ALA A 477 -12.06 -29.38 9.28
N HIS A 478 -12.75 -28.53 8.50
CA HIS A 478 -13.69 -27.56 9.02
C HIS A 478 -15.03 -28.21 9.37
N ARG A 479 -15.61 -27.80 10.51
CA ARG A 479 -16.91 -28.30 10.99
C ARG A 479 -17.76 -27.15 11.52
N LEU A 480 -19.07 -27.27 11.34
CA LEU A 480 -20.04 -26.29 11.83
C LEU A 480 -21.14 -27.03 12.60
N VAL A 481 -21.37 -26.63 13.84
CA VAL A 481 -22.44 -27.21 14.69
C VAL A 481 -23.41 -26.11 15.06
N VAL A 482 -24.69 -26.29 14.71
CA VAL A 482 -25.76 -25.39 15.13
C VAL A 482 -26.27 -25.84 16.50
N ASP A 483 -26.25 -24.93 17.48
CA ASP A 483 -26.76 -25.14 18.84
C ASP A 483 -27.69 -23.99 19.23
N GLY A 484 -29.00 -24.25 19.19
CA GLY A 484 -30.04 -23.23 19.41
C GLY A 484 -29.91 -22.06 18.43
N ASP A 485 -29.72 -20.85 18.95
CA ASP A 485 -29.56 -19.62 18.18
C ASP A 485 -28.08 -19.29 17.87
N SER A 486 -27.17 -20.26 18.04
CA SER A 486 -25.73 -20.09 17.84
C SER A 486 -25.16 -21.17 16.90
N VAL A 487 -24.00 -20.85 16.35
CA VAL A 487 -23.20 -21.68 15.47
C VAL A 487 -21.80 -21.77 16.05
N VAL A 488 -21.34 -22.98 16.33
CA VAL A 488 -19.96 -23.25 16.72
C VAL A 488 -19.19 -23.71 15.48
N TRP A 489 -18.27 -22.87 15.03
CA TRP A 489 -17.35 -23.20 13.96
C TRP A 489 -16.06 -23.77 14.57
N THR A 490 -15.68 -24.97 14.14
CA THR A 490 -14.34 -25.53 14.37
C THR A 490 -13.54 -25.43 13.07
N ASP A 491 -12.45 -24.68 13.09
CA ASP A 491 -11.57 -24.49 11.94
C ASP A 491 -10.66 -25.71 11.69
N HIS A 492 -9.89 -25.67 10.59
CA HIS A 492 -8.94 -26.74 10.27
C HIS A 492 -7.79 -26.86 11.27
N GLU A 493 -7.59 -25.90 12.18
CA GLU A 493 -6.59 -25.97 13.25
C GLU A 493 -7.16 -26.55 14.56
N ASN A 494 -8.41 -27.03 14.54
CA ASN A 494 -9.19 -27.45 15.71
C ASN A 494 -9.47 -26.31 16.72
N ARG A 495 -9.49 -25.05 16.28
CA ARG A 495 -9.96 -23.94 17.12
C ARG A 495 -11.47 -23.78 16.98
N SER A 496 -12.14 -23.53 18.11
CA SER A 496 -13.59 -23.32 18.16
C SER A 496 -13.93 -21.84 18.34
N THR A 497 -14.84 -21.33 17.52
CA THR A 497 -15.39 -19.97 17.60
C THR A 497 -16.91 -20.05 17.57
N THR A 498 -17.57 -19.42 18.55
CA THR A 498 -19.03 -19.33 18.59
C THR A 498 -19.49 -18.04 17.92
N LEU A 499 -20.41 -18.17 16.98
CA LEU A 499 -21.05 -17.08 16.23
C LEU A 499 -22.57 -17.18 16.42
N PRO A 500 -23.34 -16.09 16.40
CA PRO A 500 -24.79 -16.19 16.35
C PRO A 500 -25.25 -16.79 15.01
N LEU A 501 -26.39 -17.48 15.01
CA LEU A 501 -26.98 -18.03 13.79
C LEU A 501 -27.50 -16.89 12.88
N PRO A 502 -27.01 -16.77 11.63
CA PRO A 502 -27.51 -15.74 10.72
C PRO A 502 -28.98 -16.01 10.33
N SER A 503 -29.71 -14.93 10.03
CA SER A 503 -31.13 -14.99 9.69
C SER A 503 -31.47 -14.00 8.58
N ILE A 504 -32.67 -14.05 8.01
CA ILE A 504 -33.08 -13.10 6.96
C ILE A 504 -33.01 -11.64 7.46
N SER A 505 -33.21 -11.40 8.76
CA SER A 505 -33.09 -10.07 9.36
C SER A 505 -31.66 -9.67 9.71
N ARG A 506 -30.75 -10.63 9.89
CA ARG A 506 -29.30 -10.45 10.16
C ARG A 506 -28.52 -11.40 9.25
N PRO A 507 -28.44 -11.10 7.94
CA PRO A 507 -27.94 -12.07 6.96
C PRO A 507 -26.44 -12.27 7.04
N ALA A 508 -25.69 -11.33 7.64
CA ALA A 508 -24.25 -11.41 7.83
C ALA A 508 -23.88 -10.93 9.24
N ILE A 509 -23.01 -11.70 9.91
CA ILE A 509 -22.50 -11.41 11.25
C ILE A 509 -20.99 -11.57 11.23
N THR A 510 -20.28 -10.55 11.68
CA THR A 510 -18.81 -10.52 11.74
C THR A 510 -18.34 -10.87 13.14
N ASN A 511 -17.15 -11.46 13.24
CA ASN A 511 -16.39 -11.57 14.47
C ASN A 511 -14.98 -11.04 14.21
N SER A 512 -14.74 -9.82 14.67
CA SER A 512 -13.47 -9.11 14.50
C SER A 512 -12.27 -9.81 15.14
N LEU A 513 -12.44 -10.51 16.27
CA LEU A 513 -11.35 -11.24 16.95
C LEU A 513 -10.98 -12.56 16.26
N ALA A 514 -11.95 -13.21 15.60
CA ALA A 514 -11.71 -14.42 14.82
C ALA A 514 -11.38 -14.13 13.35
N GLU A 515 -11.50 -12.86 12.93
CA GLU A 515 -11.37 -12.40 11.54
C GLU A 515 -12.20 -13.23 10.56
N ALA A 516 -13.43 -13.54 11.00
CA ALA A 516 -14.35 -14.37 10.25
C ALA A 516 -15.73 -13.71 10.23
N ALA A 517 -16.50 -14.02 9.20
CA ALA A 517 -17.90 -13.66 9.12
C ALA A 517 -18.73 -14.87 8.71
N ILE A 518 -19.96 -14.97 9.22
CA ILE A 518 -20.92 -16.00 8.84
C ILE A 518 -22.16 -15.36 8.22
N TYR A 519 -22.66 -15.96 7.14
CA TYR A 519 -23.83 -15.48 6.44
C TYR A 519 -24.65 -16.60 5.80
N LEU A 520 -25.89 -16.28 5.44
CA LEU A 520 -26.78 -17.20 4.72
C LEU A 520 -26.30 -17.36 3.26
N GLY A 521 -26.17 -18.60 2.82
CA GLY A 521 -25.82 -18.93 1.44
C GLY A 521 -26.97 -18.73 0.45
N ALA A 522 -26.69 -18.97 -0.83
CA ALA A 522 -27.68 -18.83 -1.90
C ALA A 522 -28.62 -20.05 -1.96
N LEU A 523 -28.19 -21.19 -1.44
CA LEU A 523 -29.00 -22.40 -1.34
C LEU A 523 -29.77 -22.44 0.00
N PRO A 524 -30.95 -23.08 0.04
CA PRO A 524 -31.64 -23.34 1.30
C PRO A 524 -30.75 -24.12 2.27
N ASP A 525 -30.73 -23.68 3.53
CA ASP A 525 -29.97 -24.26 4.64
C ASP A 525 -28.44 -24.25 4.46
N GLU A 526 -27.93 -23.47 3.51
CA GLU A 526 -26.49 -23.23 3.35
C GLU A 526 -26.01 -22.13 4.28
N LEU A 527 -24.96 -22.43 5.05
CA LEU A 527 -24.23 -21.45 5.83
C LEU A 527 -22.86 -21.25 5.18
N VAL A 528 -22.50 -19.99 4.95
CA VAL A 528 -21.21 -19.64 4.37
C VAL A 528 -20.39 -18.90 5.40
N LEU A 529 -19.15 -19.34 5.59
CA LEU A 529 -18.19 -18.71 6.47
C LEU A 529 -17.09 -18.06 5.63
N ALA A 530 -16.93 -16.75 5.74
CA ALA A 530 -15.79 -16.03 5.18
C ALA A 530 -14.65 -16.00 6.19
N GLN A 531 -13.44 -16.33 5.73
CA GLN A 531 -12.20 -16.07 6.46
C GLN A 531 -11.13 -15.66 5.43
N ALA A 532 -10.50 -14.51 5.66
CA ALA A 532 -9.65 -13.87 4.66
C ALA A 532 -10.38 -13.75 3.29
N SER A 533 -9.77 -14.23 2.20
CA SER A 533 -10.33 -14.19 0.84
C SER A 533 -11.09 -15.47 0.43
N ARG A 534 -11.33 -16.39 1.38
CA ARG A 534 -12.00 -17.67 1.11
C ARG A 534 -13.37 -17.74 1.77
N PHE A 535 -14.28 -18.40 1.07
CA PHE A 535 -15.65 -18.66 1.51
C PHE A 535 -15.87 -20.16 1.63
N TYR A 536 -16.18 -20.62 2.84
CA TYR A 536 -16.39 -22.03 3.18
C TYR A 536 -17.89 -22.31 3.23
N HIS A 537 -18.36 -23.21 2.36
CA HIS A 537 -19.78 -23.51 2.19
C HIS A 537 -20.17 -24.77 2.97
N PHE A 538 -21.08 -24.62 3.94
CA PHE A 538 -21.57 -25.71 4.78
C PHE A 538 -23.04 -26.02 4.50
N ARG A 539 -23.35 -27.32 4.49
CA ARG A 539 -24.72 -27.84 4.51
C ARG A 539 -24.81 -28.96 5.54
N ASP A 540 -25.85 -28.93 6.36
CA ASP A 540 -26.02 -29.87 7.49
C ASP A 540 -24.78 -29.94 8.41
N GLY A 541 -24.08 -28.81 8.58
CA GLY A 541 -22.86 -28.70 9.40
C GLY A 541 -21.56 -29.20 8.74
N VAL A 542 -21.63 -29.66 7.49
CA VAL A 542 -20.50 -30.29 6.79
C VAL A 542 -20.01 -29.41 5.64
N LEU A 543 -18.68 -29.27 5.50
CA LEU A 543 -18.09 -28.52 4.38
C LEU A 543 -18.33 -29.24 3.04
N THR A 544 -18.83 -28.49 2.05
CA THR A 544 -19.22 -28.97 0.71
C THR A 544 -18.46 -28.28 -0.42
N ALA A 545 -18.06 -27.03 -0.24
CA ALA A 545 -17.25 -26.30 -1.21
C ALA A 545 -16.42 -25.19 -0.53
N ILE A 546 -15.39 -24.74 -1.23
CA ILE A 546 -14.62 -23.52 -0.90
C ILE A 546 -14.64 -22.64 -2.15
N SER A 547 -14.99 -21.36 -2.02
CA SER A 547 -14.97 -20.41 -3.13
C SER A 547 -14.15 -19.16 -2.82
N ASP A 548 -13.91 -18.35 -3.85
CA ASP A 548 -13.42 -16.98 -3.74
C ASP A 548 -14.54 -15.96 -4.09
N ALA A 549 -14.18 -14.68 -4.20
CA ALA A 549 -15.11 -13.59 -4.51
C ALA A 549 -15.71 -13.66 -5.93
N TYR A 550 -15.09 -14.42 -6.83
CA TYR A 550 -15.54 -14.67 -8.20
C TYR A 550 -16.39 -15.95 -8.32
N ASP A 551 -16.67 -16.62 -7.20
CA ASP A 551 -17.33 -17.91 -7.15
C ASP A 551 -16.57 -19.02 -7.90
N ASN A 552 -15.23 -18.90 -8.02
CA ASN A 552 -14.41 -20.04 -8.44
C ASN A 552 -14.44 -21.08 -7.31
N ARG A 553 -14.95 -22.30 -7.57
CA ARG A 553 -15.22 -23.29 -6.50
C ARG A 553 -14.32 -24.51 -6.55
N LEU A 554 -13.76 -24.85 -5.38
CA LEU A 554 -13.30 -26.18 -5.04
C LEU A 554 -14.47 -26.97 -4.46
N ARG A 555 -14.81 -28.11 -5.06
CA ARG A 555 -15.94 -28.96 -4.66
C ARG A 555 -15.46 -30.17 -3.87
N ILE A 556 -16.11 -30.44 -2.75
CA ILE A 556 -15.80 -31.57 -1.89
C ILE A 556 -16.81 -32.68 -2.15
N LEU A 557 -16.35 -33.78 -2.73
CA LEU A 557 -17.16 -34.97 -2.94
C LEU A 557 -16.91 -35.95 -1.79
N ARG A 558 -17.99 -36.58 -1.32
CA ARG A 558 -17.95 -37.52 -0.21
C ARG A 558 -18.38 -38.92 -0.64
N ASP A 559 -17.79 -39.92 -0.02
CA ASP A 559 -18.19 -41.31 -0.22
C ASP A 559 -19.55 -41.62 0.46
N ARG A 560 -20.03 -42.85 0.28
CA ARG A 560 -21.31 -43.29 0.88
C ARG A 560 -21.32 -43.31 2.40
N SER A 561 -20.14 -43.25 3.04
CA SER A 561 -19.96 -43.20 4.48
C SER A 561 -19.79 -41.76 4.99
N GLY A 562 -19.89 -40.75 4.10
CA GLY A 562 -19.76 -39.34 4.43
C GLY A 562 -18.32 -38.84 4.57
N ARG A 563 -17.30 -39.65 4.25
CA ARG A 563 -15.88 -39.23 4.28
C ARG A 563 -15.54 -38.45 3.03
N ILE A 564 -14.58 -37.53 3.10
CA ILE A 564 -14.12 -36.77 1.93
C ILE A 564 -13.41 -37.72 0.97
N GLU A 565 -13.97 -37.95 -0.21
CA GLU A 565 -13.33 -38.78 -1.23
C GLU A 565 -12.44 -37.94 -2.14
N ARG A 566 -12.88 -36.71 -2.49
CA ARG A 566 -12.23 -35.89 -3.50
C ARG A 566 -12.42 -34.40 -3.27
N LEU A 567 -11.37 -33.64 -3.53
CA LEU A 567 -11.40 -32.18 -3.72
C LEU A 567 -11.20 -31.87 -5.21
N ASP A 568 -12.26 -31.45 -5.90
CA ASP A 568 -12.28 -31.17 -7.34
C ASP A 568 -12.23 -29.66 -7.61
N ASN A 569 -11.33 -29.21 -8.48
CA ASN A 569 -11.23 -27.80 -8.86
C ASN A 569 -12.15 -27.39 -10.01
N GLY A 570 -12.97 -28.32 -10.54
CA GLY A 570 -13.96 -28.06 -11.58
C GLY A 570 -13.40 -27.98 -13.00
N VAL A 571 -12.08 -28.06 -13.17
CA VAL A 571 -11.37 -27.98 -14.47
C VAL A 571 -10.58 -29.26 -14.76
N GLY A 572 -11.10 -30.39 -14.25
CA GLY A 572 -10.59 -31.73 -14.51
C GLY A 572 -9.34 -32.10 -13.72
N ARG A 573 -9.11 -31.50 -12.56
CA ARG A 573 -8.03 -31.87 -11.62
C ARG A 573 -8.57 -31.99 -10.21
N SER A 574 -7.98 -32.88 -9.42
CA SER A 574 -8.43 -33.10 -8.05
C SER A 574 -7.38 -33.75 -7.17
N LEU A 575 -7.54 -33.57 -5.86
CA LEU A 575 -6.93 -34.43 -4.86
C LEU A 575 -7.91 -35.53 -4.48
N PHE A 576 -7.45 -36.78 -4.54
CA PHE A 576 -8.21 -37.97 -4.16
C PHE A 576 -7.65 -38.56 -2.87
N LEU A 577 -8.50 -38.76 -1.87
CA LEU A 577 -8.11 -39.21 -0.53
C LEU A 577 -8.39 -40.70 -0.39
N ARG A 578 -7.34 -41.47 -0.07
CA ARG A 578 -7.46 -42.92 0.19
C ARG A 578 -7.52 -43.18 1.68
N TYR A 579 -8.42 -44.09 2.08
CA TYR A 579 -8.65 -44.41 3.49
C TYR A 579 -8.43 -45.88 3.83
N GLU A 580 -7.91 -46.12 5.02
CA GLU A 580 -7.88 -47.43 5.69
C GLU A 580 -8.31 -47.25 7.15
N LEU A 581 -9.20 -48.11 7.65
CA LEU A 581 -9.74 -48.05 9.02
C LEU A 581 -10.24 -46.65 9.45
N GLY A 582 -10.73 -45.85 8.50
CA GLY A 582 -11.24 -44.50 8.77
C GLY A 582 -10.20 -43.37 8.72
N ARG A 583 -8.91 -43.68 8.52
CA ARG A 583 -7.82 -42.69 8.41
C ARG A 583 -7.32 -42.54 6.98
N ILE A 584 -6.86 -41.35 6.63
CA ILE A 584 -6.29 -41.02 5.33
C ILE A 584 -4.90 -41.64 5.25
N VAL A 585 -4.71 -42.65 4.41
CA VAL A 585 -3.40 -43.32 4.22
C VAL A 585 -2.61 -42.73 3.06
N ALA A 586 -3.26 -41.97 2.18
CA ALA A 586 -2.61 -41.31 1.06
C ALA A 586 -3.49 -40.26 0.40
N VAL A 587 -2.83 -39.30 -0.25
CA VAL A 587 -3.45 -38.33 -1.15
C VAL A 587 -2.84 -38.49 -2.54
N ASP A 588 -3.69 -38.67 -3.55
CA ASP A 588 -3.29 -38.84 -4.94
C ASP A 588 -3.73 -37.63 -5.75
N TYR A 589 -2.88 -37.14 -6.65
CA TYR A 589 -3.24 -36.12 -7.61
C TYR A 589 -3.86 -36.80 -8.84
N GLN A 590 -5.09 -36.43 -9.20
CA GLN A 590 -5.80 -37.02 -10.33
C GLN A 590 -6.21 -35.97 -11.36
N VAL A 591 -6.17 -36.36 -12.63
CA VAL A 591 -6.67 -35.57 -13.75
C VAL A 591 -7.75 -36.32 -14.54
N GLN A 592 -8.66 -35.59 -15.16
CA GLN A 592 -9.65 -36.16 -16.06
C GLN A 592 -9.04 -36.38 -17.45
N ARG A 593 -9.16 -37.61 -17.96
CA ARG A 593 -8.75 -37.97 -19.33
C ARG A 593 -9.90 -38.66 -20.05
N ALA A 594 -10.13 -38.29 -21.31
CA ALA A 594 -11.02 -39.00 -22.21
C ALA A 594 -10.23 -40.05 -23.01
N LYS A 595 -10.80 -41.25 -23.18
CA LYS A 595 -10.26 -42.27 -24.10
C LYS A 595 -11.07 -42.24 -25.40
N GLY A 596 -10.57 -41.54 -26.41
CA GLY A 596 -11.29 -41.38 -27.67
C GLY A 596 -12.58 -40.59 -27.51
N HIS A 597 -13.73 -41.21 -27.79
CA HIS A 597 -15.06 -40.60 -27.65
C HIS A 597 -15.80 -41.04 -26.36
N GLU A 598 -15.12 -41.75 -25.45
CA GLU A 598 -15.70 -42.16 -24.16
C GLU A 598 -15.78 -40.98 -23.18
N ALA A 599 -16.59 -41.15 -22.12
CA ALA A 599 -16.68 -40.17 -21.03
C ALA A 599 -15.33 -39.98 -20.33
N PHE A 600 -15.12 -38.77 -19.79
CA PHE A 600 -13.94 -38.47 -18.99
C PHE A 600 -13.86 -39.39 -17.77
N THR A 601 -12.67 -39.94 -17.55
CA THR A 601 -12.36 -40.77 -16.38
C THR A 601 -11.23 -40.14 -15.59
N TRP A 602 -11.30 -40.23 -14.26
CA TRP A 602 -10.22 -39.80 -13.38
C TRP A 602 -9.07 -40.79 -13.44
N VAL A 603 -7.87 -40.27 -13.68
CA VAL A 603 -6.61 -41.03 -13.72
C VAL A 603 -5.65 -40.42 -12.71
N THR A 604 -5.05 -41.26 -11.86
CA THR A 604 -3.98 -40.82 -10.95
C THR A 604 -2.71 -40.52 -11.73
N GLU A 605 -2.22 -39.28 -11.62
CA GLU A 605 -0.93 -38.87 -12.19
C GLU A 605 0.21 -39.28 -11.25
N HIS A 606 0.08 -39.01 -9.94
CA HIS A 606 1.04 -39.47 -8.94
C HIS A 606 0.42 -39.48 -7.53
N ASN A 607 1.10 -40.20 -6.61
CA ASN A 607 0.84 -40.10 -5.17
C ASN A 607 1.58 -38.88 -4.61
N VAL A 608 0.84 -37.94 -4.02
CA VAL A 608 1.40 -36.71 -3.44
C VAL A 608 2.12 -37.04 -2.13
N VAL A 609 1.43 -37.76 -1.26
CA VAL A 609 1.91 -38.15 0.07
C VAL A 609 1.22 -39.43 0.52
N SER A 610 1.92 -40.20 1.35
CA SER A 610 1.43 -41.39 2.05
C SER A 610 1.67 -41.28 3.55
N TYR A 611 0.75 -41.80 4.35
CA TYR A 611 0.76 -41.72 5.81
C TYR A 611 0.71 -43.12 6.43
N ALA A 612 1.48 -43.32 7.50
CA ALA A 612 1.50 -44.56 8.26
C ALA A 612 1.13 -44.31 9.74
N TYR A 613 0.40 -45.25 10.31
CA TYR A 613 -0.15 -45.17 11.67
C TYR A 613 0.31 -46.36 12.50
N ASP A 614 0.38 -46.16 13.82
CA ASP A 614 0.48 -47.27 14.77
C ASP A 614 -0.89 -47.83 15.17
N ASP A 615 -0.90 -48.90 15.96
CA ASP A 615 -2.13 -49.56 16.45
C ASP A 615 -2.99 -48.64 17.34
N ALA A 616 -2.38 -47.62 17.95
CA ALA A 616 -3.07 -46.60 18.75
C ALA A 616 -3.65 -45.47 17.87
N GLY A 617 -3.38 -45.47 16.57
CA GLY A 617 -3.90 -44.48 15.63
C GLY A 617 -3.14 -43.16 15.56
N ARG A 618 -1.89 -43.13 16.01
CA ARG A 618 -1.02 -41.97 15.90
C ARG A 618 -0.30 -41.98 14.56
N LEU A 619 -0.17 -40.82 13.92
CA LEU A 619 0.60 -40.67 12.67
C LEU A 619 2.09 -40.84 12.96
N VAL A 620 2.69 -41.97 12.60
CA VAL A 620 4.10 -42.26 12.88
C VAL A 620 5.03 -41.91 11.73
N CYS A 621 4.51 -41.81 10.50
CA CYS A 621 5.32 -41.44 9.34
C CYS A 621 4.50 -40.78 8.23
N ALA A 622 5.07 -39.75 7.61
CA ALA A 622 4.60 -39.18 6.35
C ALA A 622 5.70 -39.31 5.29
N THR A 623 5.36 -39.81 4.09
CA THR A 623 6.29 -40.05 2.99
C THR A 623 5.82 -39.31 1.74
N ASN A 624 6.68 -38.45 1.17
CA ASN A 624 6.35 -37.70 -0.04
C ASN A 624 6.53 -38.52 -1.34
N ALA A 625 6.21 -37.92 -2.48
CA ALA A 625 6.25 -38.58 -3.80
C ALA A 625 7.64 -39.07 -4.28
N VAL A 626 8.74 -38.64 -3.65
CA VAL A 626 10.11 -39.11 -3.93
C VAL A 626 10.65 -40.07 -2.86
N GLY A 627 9.84 -40.40 -1.84
CA GLY A 627 10.19 -41.37 -0.80
C GLY A 627 10.91 -40.78 0.41
N GLU A 628 11.02 -39.46 0.51
CA GLU A 628 11.54 -38.75 1.69
C GLU A 628 10.51 -38.83 2.81
N ARG A 629 10.96 -39.08 4.04
CA ARG A 629 10.07 -39.46 5.17
C ARG A 629 10.31 -38.60 6.38
N GLU A 630 9.23 -38.10 6.97
CA GLU A 630 9.24 -37.61 8.34
C GLU A 630 8.67 -38.67 9.28
N VAL A 631 9.24 -38.80 10.48
CA VAL A 631 8.85 -39.78 11.49
C VAL A 631 8.52 -39.08 12.80
N TYR A 632 7.50 -39.57 13.50
CA TYR A 632 7.01 -38.98 14.74
C TYR A 632 6.91 -40.03 15.86
N ARG A 633 7.21 -39.61 17.09
CA ARG A 633 6.99 -40.41 18.30
C ARG A 633 6.18 -39.62 19.33
N TYR A 634 5.46 -40.34 20.16
CA TYR A 634 4.49 -39.78 21.09
C TYR A 634 4.55 -40.48 22.45
N ASP A 635 3.98 -39.82 23.46
CA ASP A 635 3.61 -40.46 24.71
C ASP A 635 2.29 -41.25 24.58
N ASP A 636 1.85 -41.88 25.68
CA ASP A 636 0.63 -42.70 25.73
C ASP A 636 -0.67 -41.88 25.60
N GLN A 637 -0.60 -40.54 25.68
CA GLN A 637 -1.71 -39.61 25.49
C GLN A 637 -1.62 -38.83 24.17
N HIS A 638 -0.82 -39.35 23.23
CA HIS A 638 -0.64 -38.82 21.88
C HIS A 638 0.08 -37.46 21.79
N VAL A 639 0.75 -37.02 22.86
CA VAL A 639 1.59 -35.81 22.84
C VAL A 639 2.93 -36.12 22.17
N ILE A 640 3.33 -35.30 21.20
CA ILE A 640 4.57 -35.49 20.44
C ILE A 640 5.81 -35.36 21.33
N LEU A 641 6.74 -36.31 21.18
CA LEU A 641 8.01 -36.38 21.91
C LEU A 641 9.23 -36.26 20.99
N GLU A 642 9.11 -36.73 19.75
CA GLU A 642 10.16 -36.66 18.75
C GLU A 642 9.58 -36.44 17.36
N ARG A 643 10.25 -35.60 16.57
CA ARG A 643 10.05 -35.43 15.13
C ARG A 643 11.40 -35.59 14.45
N GLN A 644 11.50 -36.56 13.56
CA GLN A 644 12.68 -36.77 12.72
C GLN A 644 12.38 -36.36 11.29
N LEU A 645 13.18 -35.44 10.75
CA LEU A 645 13.09 -35.00 9.36
C LEU A 645 13.75 -36.00 8.41
N ALA A 646 13.37 -35.95 7.13
CA ALA A 646 13.92 -36.81 6.09
C ALA A 646 15.44 -36.69 5.89
N GLY A 647 16.01 -35.51 6.22
CA GLY A 647 17.45 -35.29 6.15
C GLY A 647 18.22 -35.67 7.43
N GLY A 648 17.55 -36.22 8.44
CA GLY A 648 18.18 -36.84 9.61
C GLY A 648 18.14 -36.06 10.92
N ALA A 649 17.83 -34.76 10.91
CA ALA A 649 17.64 -34.00 12.16
C ALA A 649 16.43 -34.51 12.94
N SER A 650 16.62 -34.70 14.25
CA SER A 650 15.54 -34.95 15.20
C SER A 650 15.32 -33.74 16.10
N PHE A 651 14.06 -33.48 16.42
CA PHE A 651 13.60 -32.47 17.36
C PHE A 651 12.84 -33.15 18.48
N TYR A 652 12.98 -32.64 19.69
CA TYR A 652 12.47 -33.24 20.92
C TYR A 652 11.78 -32.20 21.79
N TRP A 653 10.83 -32.67 22.60
CA TRP A 653 10.07 -31.84 23.52
C TRP A 653 10.01 -32.47 24.91
N GLU A 654 10.01 -31.60 25.92
CA GLU A 654 9.70 -31.94 27.31
C GLU A 654 8.49 -31.13 27.76
N TRP A 655 7.55 -31.79 28.45
CA TRP A 655 6.24 -31.26 28.81
C TRP A 655 6.04 -31.31 30.34
N GLU A 656 5.53 -30.22 30.95
CA GLU A 656 5.26 -30.16 32.40
C GLU A 656 3.93 -30.84 32.80
N ARG A 657 2.98 -30.89 31.86
CA ARG A 657 1.62 -31.41 32.03
C ARG A 657 1.39 -32.58 31.04
N SER A 658 0.17 -33.08 30.93
CA SER A 658 -0.16 -34.26 30.12
C SER A 658 -1.41 -34.06 29.26
N GLY A 659 -1.50 -34.80 28.15
CA GLY A 659 -2.65 -34.76 27.24
C GLY A 659 -2.85 -33.38 26.63
N LYS A 660 -4.10 -32.96 26.43
CA LYS A 660 -4.42 -31.65 25.85
C LYS A 660 -3.96 -30.44 26.67
N ALA A 661 -3.61 -30.64 27.94
CA ALA A 661 -3.08 -29.61 28.82
C ALA A 661 -1.55 -29.54 28.81
N ALA A 662 -0.87 -30.39 28.03
CA ALA A 662 0.59 -30.41 27.92
C ALA A 662 1.14 -29.05 27.45
N ARG A 663 2.12 -28.54 28.20
CA ARG A 663 2.78 -27.26 27.99
C ARG A 663 4.29 -27.46 27.91
N CYS A 664 4.91 -27.03 26.82
CA CYS A 664 6.33 -27.27 26.53
C CYS A 664 7.22 -26.49 27.50
N ILE A 665 8.17 -27.17 28.14
CA ILE A 665 9.16 -26.56 29.06
C ILE A 665 10.59 -26.67 28.54
N ARG A 666 10.83 -27.52 27.54
CA ARG A 666 12.10 -27.61 26.84
C ARG A 666 11.90 -28.09 25.41
N HIS A 667 12.62 -27.50 24.47
CA HIS A 667 12.66 -27.91 23.09
C HIS A 667 14.10 -27.94 22.59
N TRP A 668 14.56 -29.08 22.07
CA TRP A 668 15.94 -29.23 21.60
C TRP A 668 16.03 -30.10 20.35
N ALA A 669 17.15 -30.00 19.64
CA ALA A 669 17.42 -30.81 18.45
C ALA A 669 18.55 -31.83 18.69
N SER A 670 18.77 -32.71 17.72
CA SER A 670 19.90 -33.65 17.69
C SER A 670 21.26 -32.96 17.57
N PHE A 671 21.29 -31.67 17.25
CA PHE A 671 22.47 -30.81 17.22
C PHE A 671 22.44 -29.80 18.37
N SER A 672 23.60 -29.54 18.98
CA SER A 672 23.71 -28.83 20.27
C SER A 672 23.36 -27.35 20.24
N GLN A 673 23.35 -26.74 19.06
CA GLN A 673 23.07 -25.30 18.90
C GLN A 673 21.61 -24.97 19.27
N MET A 674 20.68 -25.93 19.18
CA MET A 674 19.28 -25.71 19.48
C MET A 674 18.87 -26.46 20.77
N ASP A 675 18.80 -25.72 21.87
CA ASP A 675 18.24 -26.14 23.16
C ASP A 675 17.65 -24.91 23.85
N ALA A 676 16.33 -24.88 23.97
CA ALA A 676 15.59 -23.79 24.59
C ALA A 676 14.76 -24.30 25.76
N ARG A 677 14.71 -23.54 26.85
CA ARG A 677 13.85 -23.81 28.01
C ARG A 677 12.85 -22.70 28.21
N TYR A 678 11.66 -23.04 28.68
CA TYR A 678 10.55 -22.11 28.86
C TYR A 678 10.12 -22.09 30.32
N ALA A 679 10.10 -20.90 30.92
CA ALA A 679 9.49 -20.66 32.23
C ALA A 679 8.22 -19.85 32.05
N TRP A 680 7.09 -20.42 32.49
CA TRP A 680 5.76 -19.85 32.30
C TRP A 680 5.26 -19.19 33.58
N GLY A 681 4.90 -17.91 33.51
CA GLY A 681 4.22 -17.16 34.56
C GLY A 681 2.70 -17.35 34.54
N ASP A 682 2.04 -16.99 35.64
CA ASP A 682 0.57 -17.03 35.77
C ASP A 682 -0.12 -15.76 35.20
N ASP A 683 0.67 -14.76 34.80
CA ASP A 683 0.26 -13.44 34.31
C ASP A 683 0.29 -13.32 32.77
N GLY A 684 0.49 -14.43 32.05
CA GLY A 684 0.62 -14.44 30.59
C GLY A 684 2.04 -14.14 30.10
N GLN A 685 3.03 -14.10 31.01
CA GLN A 685 4.45 -14.00 30.69
C GLN A 685 5.08 -15.37 30.43
N VAL A 686 5.97 -15.44 29.45
CA VAL A 686 6.91 -16.55 29.27
C VAL A 686 8.33 -16.02 29.10
N THR A 687 9.28 -16.63 29.83
CA THR A 687 10.71 -16.41 29.65
C THR A 687 11.32 -17.58 28.92
N VAL A 688 11.95 -17.31 27.78
CA VAL A 688 12.73 -18.26 26.99
C VAL A 688 14.19 -18.16 27.41
N PHE A 689 14.82 -19.29 27.72
CA PHE A 689 16.25 -19.40 27.99
C PHE A 689 16.92 -20.13 26.82
N ASN A 690 17.79 -19.44 26.10
CA ASN A 690 18.52 -19.97 24.95
C ASN A 690 19.76 -20.77 25.39
N ALA A 691 20.32 -21.54 24.46
CA ALA A 691 21.49 -22.38 24.71
C ALA A 691 22.76 -21.59 25.11
N ASP A 692 22.87 -20.32 24.71
CA ASP A 692 23.97 -19.41 25.11
C ASP A 692 23.73 -18.71 26.47
N GLY A 693 22.60 -18.98 27.12
CA GLY A 693 22.20 -18.33 28.37
C GLY A 693 21.50 -16.98 28.19
N SER A 694 21.34 -16.50 26.95
CA SER A 694 20.52 -15.32 26.67
C SER A 694 19.04 -15.60 26.94
N GLN A 695 18.28 -14.54 27.18
CA GLN A 695 16.87 -14.63 27.57
C GLN A 695 15.99 -13.76 26.69
N GLU A 696 14.81 -14.25 26.37
CA GLU A 696 13.75 -13.49 25.71
C GLU A 696 12.49 -13.55 26.56
N ILE A 697 11.70 -12.49 26.58
CA ILE A 697 10.48 -12.42 27.37
C ILE A 697 9.32 -12.03 26.45
N TYR A 698 8.22 -12.77 26.55
CA TYR A 698 6.98 -12.49 25.84
C TYR A 698 5.87 -12.31 26.86
N VAL A 699 5.10 -11.22 26.75
CA VAL A 699 3.94 -10.94 27.62
C VAL A 699 2.70 -10.83 26.75
N HIS A 700 1.69 -11.60 27.11
CA HIS A 700 0.41 -11.63 26.40
C HIS A 700 -0.73 -11.14 27.28
N ASP A 701 -1.75 -10.58 26.66
CA ASP A 701 -3.00 -10.27 27.37
C ASP A 701 -3.91 -11.50 27.51
N GLN A 702 -5.04 -11.32 28.20
CA GLN A 702 -6.04 -12.38 28.43
C GLN A 702 -6.70 -12.93 27.15
N ARG A 703 -6.48 -12.28 26.00
CA ARG A 703 -7.00 -12.68 24.68
C ARG A 703 -5.91 -13.28 23.79
N ALA A 704 -4.76 -13.66 24.37
CA ALA A 704 -3.62 -14.27 23.67
C ALA A 704 -2.89 -13.34 22.68
N ARG A 705 -2.98 -12.02 22.87
CA ARG A 705 -2.29 -11.03 22.01
C ARG A 705 -0.98 -10.59 22.66
N LEU A 706 0.11 -10.52 21.88
CA LEU A 706 1.42 -10.07 22.34
C LEU A 706 1.40 -8.56 22.62
N VAL A 707 1.61 -8.16 23.88
CA VAL A 707 1.62 -6.77 24.35
C VAL A 707 3.00 -6.24 24.68
N GLN A 708 3.94 -7.12 25.05
CA GLN A 708 5.34 -6.76 25.27
C GLN A 708 6.25 -7.89 24.82
N ARG A 709 7.38 -7.54 24.21
CA ARG A 709 8.48 -8.44 23.92
C ARG A 709 9.79 -7.80 24.40
N ILE A 710 10.64 -8.59 25.05
CA ILE A 710 11.99 -8.20 25.42
C ILE A 710 12.96 -9.14 24.70
N ASP A 711 13.83 -8.56 23.87
CA ASP A 711 14.85 -9.26 23.10
C ASP A 711 16.09 -9.65 23.94
N PRO A 712 16.98 -10.51 23.43
CA PRO A 712 18.18 -10.98 24.13
C PRO A 712 19.14 -9.88 24.60
N ASP A 713 19.12 -8.73 23.94
CA ASP A 713 19.91 -7.54 24.25
C ASP A 713 19.20 -6.56 25.20
N GLY A 714 17.97 -6.87 25.60
CA GLY A 714 17.14 -6.02 26.46
C GLY A 714 16.27 -5.02 25.70
N ALA A 715 16.20 -5.07 24.37
CA ALA A 715 15.31 -4.20 23.60
C ALA A 715 13.84 -4.52 23.90
N GLU A 716 13.07 -3.50 24.32
CA GLU A 716 11.67 -3.66 24.72
C GLU A 716 10.71 -3.13 23.64
N HIS A 717 9.81 -3.99 23.15
CA HIS A 717 8.78 -3.64 22.19
C HIS A 717 7.42 -3.67 22.86
N PHE A 718 6.58 -2.65 22.64
CA PHE A 718 5.23 -2.59 23.20
C PHE A 718 4.15 -2.49 22.14
N LYS A 719 3.02 -3.17 22.40
CA LYS A 719 1.83 -3.14 21.56
C LYS A 719 0.58 -2.95 22.41
N SER A 720 -0.27 -2.03 21.99
CA SER A 720 -1.59 -1.81 22.58
C SER A 720 -2.68 -2.15 21.58
N TYR A 721 -3.79 -2.69 22.07
CA TYR A 721 -4.92 -3.08 21.24
C TYR A 721 -6.23 -2.57 21.83
N ASP A 722 -7.22 -2.38 20.98
CA ASP A 722 -8.58 -2.06 21.41
C ASP A 722 -9.41 -3.29 21.80
N ASP A 723 -10.66 -3.04 22.20
CA ASP A 723 -11.63 -4.08 22.58
C ASP A 723 -12.04 -4.99 21.42
N LYS A 724 -11.77 -4.63 20.16
CA LYS A 724 -12.09 -5.42 18.98
C LYS A 724 -10.91 -6.25 18.44
N GLY A 725 -9.74 -6.19 19.08
CA GLY A 725 -8.57 -6.95 18.62
C GLY A 725 -7.51 -6.16 17.88
N ARG A 726 -7.78 -4.89 17.56
CA ARG A 726 -7.01 -4.14 16.57
C ARG A 726 -5.85 -3.40 17.22
N LEU A 727 -4.67 -3.42 16.60
CA LEU A 727 -3.47 -2.73 17.08
C LEU A 727 -3.68 -1.22 17.02
N THR A 728 -3.62 -0.52 18.15
CA THR A 728 -3.83 0.94 18.23
C THR A 728 -2.53 1.73 18.41
N VAL A 729 -1.54 1.13 19.07
CA VAL A 729 -0.23 1.75 19.33
C VAL A 729 0.85 0.68 19.27
N GLU A 730 1.96 1.02 18.63
CA GLU A 730 3.21 0.29 18.66
C GLU A 730 4.33 1.23 19.09
N GLN A 731 5.14 0.79 20.04
CA GLN A 731 6.29 1.53 20.53
C GLN A 731 7.54 0.68 20.35
N ASP A 732 8.56 1.28 19.73
CA ASP A 732 9.84 0.63 19.52
C ASP A 732 10.76 0.72 20.76
N PRO A 733 11.86 -0.05 20.79
CA PRO A 733 12.86 0.01 21.86
C PRO A 733 13.53 1.35 22.16
N LEU A 734 13.49 2.32 21.23
CA LEU A 734 13.99 3.68 21.46
C LEU A 734 12.88 4.65 21.92
N GLY A 735 11.64 4.18 21.99
CA GLY A 735 10.48 4.91 22.44
C GLY A 735 9.71 5.64 21.34
N ALA A 736 10.04 5.43 20.06
CA ALA A 736 9.25 5.98 18.96
C ALA A 736 7.88 5.30 18.91
N VAL A 737 6.82 6.09 18.70
CA VAL A 737 5.44 5.63 18.77
C VAL A 737 4.78 5.74 17.40
N THR A 738 4.23 4.63 16.93
CA THR A 738 3.31 4.60 15.77
C THR A 738 1.89 4.33 16.25
N ALA A 739 0.96 5.22 15.91
CA ALA A 739 -0.44 5.08 16.27
C ALA A 739 -1.32 4.76 15.06
N TYR A 740 -2.33 3.91 15.29
CA TYR A 740 -3.25 3.39 14.29
C TYR A 740 -4.69 3.74 14.69
N GLN A 741 -5.47 4.27 13.76
CA GLN A 741 -6.87 4.60 13.98
C GLN A 741 -7.78 3.80 13.05
N TYR A 742 -8.93 3.39 13.57
CA TYR A 742 -9.91 2.60 12.83
C TYR A 742 -11.31 3.21 12.93
N ASP A 743 -12.14 2.95 11.93
CA ASP A 743 -13.57 3.27 11.99
C ASP A 743 -14.37 2.23 12.80
N ASP A 744 -15.68 2.50 12.96
CA ASP A 744 -16.61 1.62 13.67
C ASP A 744 -16.73 0.23 13.03
N ALA A 745 -16.52 0.14 11.72
CA ALA A 745 -16.61 -1.07 10.92
C ALA A 745 -15.36 -1.96 10.99
N GLY A 746 -14.27 -1.51 11.61
CA GLY A 746 -13.04 -2.32 11.70
C GLY A 746 -11.87 -1.81 10.88
N ARG A 747 -12.07 -0.83 10.00
CA ARG A 747 -11.14 -0.50 8.90
C ARG A 747 -10.15 0.58 9.32
N LEU A 748 -8.88 0.43 8.94
CA LEU A 748 -7.81 1.38 9.26
C LEU A 748 -8.04 2.70 8.51
N VAL A 749 -8.21 3.83 9.19
CA VAL A 749 -8.47 5.14 8.58
C VAL A 749 -7.28 6.08 8.64
N ALA A 750 -6.35 5.87 9.58
CA ALA A 750 -5.12 6.67 9.67
C ALA A 750 -3.98 5.93 10.37
N VAL A 751 -2.75 6.25 9.96
CA VAL A 751 -1.50 5.85 10.60
C VAL A 751 -0.68 7.11 10.87
N PHE A 752 -0.22 7.24 12.11
CA PHE A 752 0.60 8.34 12.59
C PHE A 752 1.99 7.80 12.96
N PRO A 753 2.97 7.90 12.04
CA PRO A 753 4.34 7.42 12.26
C PRO A 753 5.18 8.44 13.05
N GLY A 754 4.73 8.81 14.25
CA GLY A 754 5.40 9.79 15.09
C GLY A 754 5.52 11.17 14.42
N ASP A 755 6.75 11.61 14.16
CA ASP A 755 7.06 12.93 13.59
C ASP A 755 6.86 13.01 12.07
N ASP A 756 6.69 11.90 11.37
CA ASP A 756 6.53 11.85 9.92
C ASP A 756 5.11 12.19 9.46
N GLU A 757 4.95 12.39 8.14
CA GLU A 757 3.67 12.75 7.55
C GLU A 757 2.66 11.60 7.70
N PRO A 758 1.50 11.84 8.34
CA PRO A 758 0.51 10.81 8.55
C PRO A 758 -0.07 10.33 7.22
N THR A 759 -0.49 9.08 7.20
CA THR A 759 -1.18 8.49 6.05
C THR A 759 -2.62 8.22 6.42
N SER A 760 -3.57 8.73 5.64
CA SER A 760 -5.00 8.48 5.82
C SER A 760 -5.59 7.67 4.67
N TYR A 761 -6.65 6.93 5.01
CA TYR A 761 -7.29 5.98 4.12
C TYR A 761 -8.80 6.21 4.11
N GLU A 762 -9.36 6.20 2.91
CA GLU A 762 -10.80 6.25 2.70
C GLU A 762 -11.26 4.92 2.10
N HIS A 763 -12.38 4.40 2.61
CA HIS A 763 -12.90 3.10 2.24
C HIS A 763 -14.27 3.21 1.56
N ASP A 764 -14.51 2.34 0.58
CA ASP A 764 -15.80 2.11 -0.04
C ASP A 764 -16.04 0.60 -0.22
N ASN A 765 -17.21 0.10 0.18
CA ASN A 765 -17.56 -1.32 0.25
C ASN A 765 -16.48 -2.20 0.92
N GLY A 766 -15.84 -1.68 1.98
CA GLY A 766 -14.77 -2.39 2.69
C GLY A 766 -13.37 -2.28 2.06
N PHE A 767 -13.22 -1.70 0.87
CA PHE A 767 -11.94 -1.56 0.18
C PHE A 767 -11.40 -0.14 0.22
N VAL A 768 -10.08 0.02 0.26
CA VAL A 768 -9.44 1.33 0.12
C VAL A 768 -9.73 1.92 -1.27
N ARG A 769 -10.28 3.13 -1.27
CA ARG A 769 -10.57 3.95 -2.46
C ARG A 769 -9.63 5.15 -2.57
N VAL A 770 -9.24 5.77 -1.46
CA VAL A 770 -8.33 6.92 -1.47
C VAL A 770 -7.26 6.73 -0.42
N VAL A 771 -6.01 7.05 -0.78
CA VAL A 771 -4.89 7.16 0.16
C VAL A 771 -4.35 8.56 0.08
N ARG A 772 -4.12 9.21 1.22
CA ARG A 772 -3.52 10.53 1.30
C ARG A 772 -2.29 10.51 2.18
N ARG A 773 -1.23 11.18 1.72
CA ARG A 773 -0.02 11.44 2.51
C ARG A 773 0.50 12.82 2.12
N GLY A 774 0.36 13.78 3.02
CA GLY A 774 0.59 15.20 2.69
C GLY A 774 -0.28 15.65 1.52
N GLN A 775 0.34 16.20 0.47
CA GLN A 775 -0.35 16.63 -0.76
C GLN A 775 -0.60 15.49 -1.76
N ALA A 776 0.03 14.33 -1.56
CA ALA A 776 -0.08 13.21 -2.48
C ALA A 776 -1.40 12.45 -2.25
N VAL A 777 -2.18 12.28 -3.31
CA VAL A 777 -3.48 11.59 -3.27
C VAL A 777 -3.51 10.50 -4.33
N TRP A 778 -3.68 9.25 -3.90
CA TRP A 778 -3.93 8.12 -4.79
C TRP A 778 -5.40 7.75 -4.75
N LYS A 779 -6.01 7.53 -5.91
CA LYS A 779 -7.41 7.09 -6.01
C LYS A 779 -7.50 5.73 -6.71
N TYR A 780 -8.43 4.90 -6.24
CA TYR A 780 -8.67 3.55 -6.72
C TYR A 780 -10.16 3.36 -6.98
N GLU A 781 -10.51 2.95 -8.20
CA GLU A 781 -11.84 2.42 -8.53
C GLU A 781 -11.74 0.90 -8.60
N ARG A 782 -12.79 0.21 -8.15
CA ARG A 782 -12.81 -1.26 -8.05
C ARG A 782 -14.10 -1.85 -8.62
N ASN A 783 -14.05 -3.13 -9.00
CA ASN A 783 -15.24 -3.91 -9.30
C ASN A 783 -15.92 -4.45 -8.03
N ASP A 784 -17.05 -5.14 -8.16
CA ASP A 784 -17.84 -5.66 -7.04
C ASP A 784 -17.09 -6.72 -6.21
N GLN A 785 -16.12 -7.40 -6.83
CA GLN A 785 -15.27 -8.42 -6.21
C GLN A 785 -14.08 -7.82 -5.46
N GLY A 786 -13.84 -6.51 -5.61
CA GLY A 786 -12.81 -5.77 -4.91
C GLY A 786 -11.53 -5.53 -5.70
N ASP A 787 -11.43 -5.94 -6.97
CA ASP A 787 -10.22 -5.72 -7.77
C ASP A 787 -10.16 -4.30 -8.34
N VAL A 788 -8.95 -3.72 -8.37
CA VAL A 788 -8.73 -2.36 -8.92
C VAL A 788 -8.98 -2.37 -10.42
N THR A 789 -9.96 -1.61 -10.89
CA THR A 789 -10.25 -1.38 -12.32
C THR A 789 -9.64 -0.10 -12.84
N ARG A 790 -9.40 0.88 -11.96
CA ARG A 790 -8.67 2.12 -12.27
C ARG A 790 -7.83 2.58 -11.10
N ARG A 791 -6.60 3.01 -11.39
CA ARG A 791 -5.73 3.73 -10.46
C ARG A 791 -5.42 5.12 -11.01
N THR A 792 -5.58 6.13 -10.16
CA THR A 792 -5.16 7.51 -10.43
C THR A 792 -4.02 7.88 -9.49
N ASP A 793 -2.90 8.32 -10.06
CA ASP A 793 -1.72 8.77 -9.30
C ASP A 793 -1.90 10.23 -8.78
N PRO A 794 -0.99 10.73 -7.91
CA PRO A 794 -1.07 12.09 -7.39
C PRO A 794 -0.95 13.21 -8.44
N ALA A 795 -0.42 12.92 -9.63
CA ALA A 795 -0.40 13.90 -10.74
C ALA A 795 -1.64 13.78 -11.65
N GLY A 796 -2.58 12.88 -11.35
CA GLY A 796 -3.80 12.67 -12.12
C GLY A 796 -3.67 11.71 -13.29
N HIS A 797 -2.54 10.99 -13.45
CA HIS A 797 -2.40 9.99 -14.51
C HIS A 797 -3.17 8.72 -14.16
N ILE A 798 -3.77 8.12 -15.19
CA ILE A 798 -4.70 7.00 -15.05
C ILE A 798 -4.09 5.72 -15.61
N THR A 799 -4.16 4.64 -14.83
CA THR A 799 -3.91 3.27 -15.28
C THR A 799 -5.18 2.45 -15.11
N ASP A 800 -5.70 1.88 -16.18
CA ASP A 800 -6.90 1.04 -16.16
C ASP A 800 -6.53 -0.46 -16.19
N TYR A 801 -7.37 -1.29 -15.59
CA TYR A 801 -7.19 -2.73 -15.46
C TYR A 801 -8.47 -3.47 -15.87
N SER A 802 -8.32 -4.64 -16.47
CA SER A 802 -9.44 -5.51 -16.85
C SER A 802 -9.23 -6.93 -16.38
N TYR A 803 -10.31 -7.58 -15.96
CA TYR A 803 -10.29 -8.95 -15.44
C TYR A 803 -11.28 -9.81 -16.22
N ASN A 804 -11.01 -11.11 -16.31
CA ASN A 804 -11.98 -12.08 -16.80
C ASN A 804 -13.00 -12.45 -15.70
N PRO A 805 -14.07 -13.20 -16.00
CA PRO A 805 -15.07 -13.61 -15.01
C PRO A 805 -14.53 -14.50 -13.87
N SER A 806 -13.32 -15.02 -14.00
CA SER A 806 -12.62 -15.81 -12.98
C SER A 806 -11.65 -14.97 -12.14
N GLY A 807 -11.61 -13.64 -12.32
CA GLY A 807 -10.76 -12.72 -11.54
C GLY A 807 -9.32 -12.59 -12.02
N GLN A 808 -8.98 -13.12 -13.18
CA GLN A 808 -7.61 -13.04 -13.71
C GLN A 808 -7.43 -11.77 -14.55
N LEU A 809 -6.33 -11.05 -14.31
CA LEU A 809 -5.98 -9.83 -15.04
C LEU A 809 -5.76 -10.12 -16.52
N THR A 810 -6.48 -9.47 -17.42
CA THR A 810 -6.39 -9.66 -18.89
C THR A 810 -5.77 -8.47 -19.62
N GLY A 811 -5.74 -7.29 -19.00
CA GLY A 811 -5.25 -6.08 -19.63
C GLY A 811 -4.91 -4.97 -18.63
N VAL A 812 -3.80 -4.27 -18.89
CA VAL A 812 -3.38 -3.03 -18.21
C VAL A 812 -3.19 -1.95 -19.27
N TRP A 813 -3.90 -0.82 -19.15
CA TRP A 813 -3.73 0.33 -20.03
C TRP A 813 -3.02 1.45 -19.29
N TYR A 814 -1.87 1.86 -19.83
CA TYR A 814 -1.03 2.90 -19.26
C TYR A 814 -1.47 4.31 -19.73
N PRO A 815 -1.00 5.38 -19.06
CA PRO A 815 -1.31 6.76 -19.44
C PRO A 815 -0.93 7.15 -20.89
N ASP A 816 0.03 6.46 -21.52
CA ASP A 816 0.40 6.63 -22.93
C ASP A 816 -0.51 5.87 -23.93
N HIS A 817 -1.57 5.24 -23.42
CA HIS A 817 -2.47 4.33 -24.14
C HIS A 817 -1.80 3.07 -24.70
N SER A 818 -0.61 2.70 -24.21
CA SER A 818 -0.06 1.36 -24.42
C SER A 818 -0.80 0.34 -23.56
N CYS A 819 -0.79 -0.92 -23.99
CA CYS A 819 -1.58 -1.98 -23.36
C CYS A 819 -0.72 -3.23 -23.13
N HIS A 820 -0.67 -3.69 -21.90
CA HIS A 820 -0.14 -5.01 -21.54
C HIS A 820 -1.30 -5.99 -21.48
N ARG A 821 -1.31 -7.03 -22.30
CA ARG A 821 -2.39 -8.03 -22.38
C ARG A 821 -1.90 -9.39 -21.91
N LEU A 822 -2.75 -10.08 -21.14
CA LEU A 822 -2.49 -11.43 -20.62
C LEU A 822 -3.60 -12.39 -21.06
N VAL A 823 -3.21 -13.57 -21.53
CA VAL A 823 -4.14 -14.61 -22.00
C VAL A 823 -4.01 -15.84 -21.12
N TRP A 824 -5.11 -16.27 -20.53
CA TRP A 824 -5.17 -17.39 -19.59
C TRP A 824 -5.93 -18.57 -20.19
N ASN A 825 -5.63 -19.79 -19.74
CA ASN A 825 -6.48 -20.95 -19.98
C ASN A 825 -7.51 -21.16 -18.86
N GLU A 826 -8.45 -22.09 -19.06
CA GLU A 826 -9.49 -22.44 -18.07
C GLU A 826 -8.90 -22.97 -16.75
N ARG A 827 -7.66 -23.46 -16.75
CA ARG A 827 -6.97 -23.98 -15.55
C ARG A 827 -6.27 -22.89 -14.74
N GLY A 828 -6.43 -21.63 -15.11
CA GLY A 828 -5.82 -20.52 -14.39
C GLY A 828 -4.37 -20.22 -14.81
N GLN A 829 -3.87 -20.79 -15.91
CA GLN A 829 -2.46 -20.69 -16.32
C GLN A 829 -2.26 -19.67 -17.44
N LEU A 830 -1.22 -18.84 -17.35
CA LEU A 830 -0.89 -17.82 -18.34
C LEU A 830 -0.34 -18.48 -19.61
N LEU A 831 -1.02 -18.38 -20.75
CA LEU A 831 -0.55 -18.94 -22.02
C LEU A 831 0.28 -17.94 -22.83
N GLU A 832 -0.11 -16.67 -22.81
CA GLU A 832 0.51 -15.62 -23.62
C GLU A 832 0.53 -14.29 -22.86
N GLU A 833 1.64 -13.56 -22.97
CA GLU A 833 1.84 -12.23 -22.41
C GLU A 833 2.28 -11.30 -23.55
N GLN A 834 1.43 -10.35 -23.91
CA GLN A 834 1.73 -9.31 -24.89
C GLN A 834 2.11 -8.03 -24.15
N LEU A 835 3.38 -7.66 -24.24
CA LEU A 835 3.95 -6.47 -23.62
C LEU A 835 3.40 -5.17 -24.26
N PRO A 836 3.50 -4.02 -23.56
CA PRO A 836 3.08 -2.71 -24.09
C PRO A 836 3.67 -2.31 -25.45
N ASN A 837 4.85 -2.84 -25.78
CA ASN A 837 5.53 -2.63 -27.07
C ASN A 837 5.06 -3.62 -28.17
N GLY A 838 4.08 -4.48 -27.89
CA GLY A 838 3.53 -5.49 -28.79
C GLY A 838 4.28 -6.83 -28.83
N ALA A 839 5.40 -6.97 -28.11
CA ALA A 839 6.19 -8.19 -28.08
C ALA A 839 5.49 -9.30 -27.25
N ILE A 840 5.65 -10.57 -27.62
CA ILE A 840 4.80 -11.66 -27.12
C ILE A 840 5.65 -12.78 -26.51
N LYS A 841 5.40 -13.11 -25.24
CA LYS A 841 5.95 -14.32 -24.58
C LYS A 841 4.88 -15.40 -24.50
N ARG A 842 5.30 -16.68 -24.55
CA ARG A 842 4.40 -17.84 -24.44
C ARG A 842 4.88 -18.84 -23.41
N TYR A 843 3.93 -19.48 -22.74
CA TYR A 843 4.21 -20.45 -21.67
C TYR A 843 3.45 -21.76 -21.90
N ARG A 844 4.07 -22.86 -21.48
CA ARG A 844 3.49 -24.21 -21.55
C ARG A 844 3.68 -24.92 -20.22
N TYR A 845 2.69 -25.70 -19.83
CA TYR A 845 2.64 -26.37 -18.53
C TYR A 845 2.37 -27.87 -18.67
N ASP A 846 2.78 -28.65 -17.67
CA ASP A 846 2.39 -30.04 -17.53
C ASP A 846 1.05 -30.21 -16.79
N ASP A 847 0.62 -31.46 -16.63
CA ASP A 847 -0.65 -31.83 -16.00
C ASP A 847 -0.72 -31.43 -14.52
N LEU A 848 0.42 -31.27 -13.84
CA LEU A 848 0.55 -30.79 -12.45
C LEU A 848 0.64 -29.27 -12.32
N GLY A 849 0.56 -28.56 -13.45
CA GLY A 849 0.57 -27.11 -13.47
C GLY A 849 1.94 -26.46 -13.53
N ARG A 850 3.01 -27.24 -13.70
CA ARG A 850 4.39 -26.74 -13.68
C ARG A 850 4.80 -26.32 -15.08
N GLN A 851 5.49 -25.19 -15.19
CA GLN A 851 5.94 -24.68 -16.48
C GLN A 851 6.99 -25.61 -17.08
N VAL A 852 6.73 -26.19 -18.25
CA VAL A 852 7.68 -27.08 -18.97
C VAL A 852 8.37 -26.39 -20.14
N ALA A 853 7.82 -25.27 -20.63
CA ALA A 853 8.45 -24.48 -21.67
C ALA A 853 8.09 -23.00 -21.57
N ARG A 854 9.04 -22.15 -21.94
CA ARG A 854 8.86 -20.71 -22.10
C ARG A 854 9.49 -20.27 -23.41
N GLU A 855 8.70 -19.62 -24.25
CA GLU A 855 9.15 -18.88 -25.42
C GLU A 855 9.18 -17.40 -25.05
N ASP A 856 10.35 -16.77 -25.14
CA ASP A 856 10.46 -15.33 -24.87
C ASP A 856 9.97 -14.48 -26.06
N GLU A 857 10.01 -13.16 -25.88
CA GLU A 857 9.52 -12.19 -26.86
C GLU A 857 10.28 -12.16 -28.19
N HIS A 858 11.33 -12.96 -28.31
CA HIS A 858 12.15 -13.12 -29.51
C HIS A 858 12.03 -14.54 -30.11
N GLY A 859 11.21 -15.41 -29.53
CA GLY A 859 11.01 -16.78 -29.99
C GLY A 859 11.97 -17.82 -29.41
N ALA A 860 12.84 -17.45 -28.47
CA ALA A 860 13.80 -18.39 -27.91
C ALA A 860 13.15 -19.28 -26.85
N LEU A 861 13.32 -20.60 -27.02
CA LEU A 861 12.62 -21.62 -26.26
C LEU A 861 13.52 -22.18 -25.14
N THR A 862 13.14 -21.92 -23.89
CA THR A 862 13.73 -22.58 -22.71
C THR A 862 12.78 -23.66 -22.21
N GLN A 863 13.30 -24.86 -21.93
CA GLN A 863 12.51 -25.99 -21.44
C GLN A 863 12.93 -26.39 -20.02
N TYR A 864 11.97 -26.84 -19.22
CA TYR A 864 12.15 -27.18 -17.80
C TYR A 864 11.70 -28.61 -17.53
N GLN A 865 12.45 -29.32 -16.68
CA GLN A 865 12.11 -30.67 -16.24
C GLN A 865 12.08 -30.70 -14.71
N TRP A 866 11.08 -31.37 -14.15
CA TRP A 866 10.77 -31.38 -12.73
C TRP A 866 10.71 -32.82 -12.20
N ASP A 867 11.07 -33.03 -10.93
CA ASP A 867 10.79 -34.30 -10.24
C ASP A 867 9.34 -34.35 -9.70
N SER A 868 8.91 -35.46 -9.08
CA SER A 868 7.52 -35.64 -8.63
C SER A 868 7.09 -34.73 -7.47
N VAL A 869 8.03 -34.10 -6.75
CA VAL A 869 7.73 -33.14 -5.67
C VAL A 869 7.93 -31.68 -6.11
N GLY A 870 8.13 -31.43 -7.40
CA GLY A 870 8.17 -30.09 -7.98
C GLY A 870 9.54 -29.39 -7.94
N ARG A 871 10.65 -30.13 -7.74
CA ARG A 871 12.00 -29.57 -7.81
C ARG A 871 12.54 -29.61 -9.24
N LEU A 872 13.23 -28.55 -9.65
CA LEU A 872 13.77 -28.38 -11.01
C LEU A 872 15.01 -29.26 -11.20
N VAL A 873 14.93 -30.31 -12.00
CA VAL A 873 16.08 -31.22 -12.23
C VAL A 873 16.90 -30.85 -13.45
N ARG A 874 16.31 -30.14 -14.43
CA ARG A 874 17.02 -29.74 -15.66
C ARG A 874 16.40 -28.52 -16.34
N VAL A 875 17.25 -27.66 -16.87
CA VAL A 875 16.90 -26.54 -17.77
C VAL A 875 17.61 -26.71 -19.09
N VAL A 876 16.88 -26.68 -20.21
CA VAL A 876 17.44 -26.72 -21.56
C VAL A 876 17.29 -25.32 -22.18
N LEU A 877 18.41 -24.71 -22.55
CA LEU A 877 18.49 -23.40 -23.17
C LEU A 877 18.12 -23.47 -24.67
N PRO A 878 17.82 -22.34 -25.33
CA PRO A 878 17.43 -22.29 -26.75
C PRO A 878 18.40 -23.00 -27.72
N GLY A 879 19.70 -23.04 -27.39
CA GLY A 879 20.73 -23.75 -28.17
C GLY A 879 20.89 -25.24 -27.85
N GLY A 880 20.03 -25.83 -27.02
CA GLY A 880 20.09 -27.25 -26.61
C GLY A 880 21.11 -27.58 -25.52
N ALA A 881 22.00 -26.64 -25.17
CA ALA A 881 22.81 -26.72 -23.96
C ALA A 881 21.89 -26.74 -22.72
N TYR A 882 22.33 -27.36 -21.64
CA TYR A 882 21.46 -27.57 -20.49
C TYR A 882 22.23 -27.53 -19.18
N ARG A 883 21.49 -27.27 -18.11
CA ARG A 883 21.95 -27.28 -16.73
C ARG A 883 21.16 -28.32 -15.94
N GLU A 884 21.81 -29.06 -15.04
CA GLU A 884 21.19 -30.12 -14.23
C GLU A 884 21.44 -29.92 -12.74
N TYR A 885 20.47 -30.32 -11.93
CA TYR A 885 20.49 -30.17 -10.47
C TYR A 885 20.19 -31.50 -9.77
N SER A 886 20.85 -31.72 -8.63
CA SER A 886 20.58 -32.82 -7.70
C SER A 886 20.25 -32.27 -6.33
N TYR A 887 19.42 -32.97 -5.55
CA TYR A 887 18.89 -32.47 -4.27
C TYR A 887 19.13 -33.45 -3.12
N ASN A 888 19.22 -32.93 -1.90
CA ASN A 888 19.09 -33.71 -0.66
C ASN A 888 17.62 -33.75 -0.19
N PRO A 889 17.30 -34.55 0.85
CA PRO A 889 15.95 -34.61 1.42
C PRO A 889 15.41 -33.32 2.05
N TYR A 890 16.25 -32.29 2.26
CA TYR A 890 15.82 -30.95 2.67
C TYR A 890 15.46 -30.06 1.48
N GLY A 891 15.43 -30.62 0.26
CA GLY A 891 15.20 -29.87 -0.97
C GLY A 891 16.35 -28.92 -1.35
N LYS A 892 17.55 -29.09 -0.78
CA LYS A 892 18.73 -28.26 -1.06
C LYS A 892 19.60 -28.90 -2.14
N ILE A 893 20.22 -28.07 -2.99
CA ILE A 893 21.02 -28.53 -4.14
C ILE A 893 22.33 -29.18 -3.65
N THR A 894 22.60 -30.42 -4.01
CA THR A 894 23.85 -31.14 -3.70
C THR A 894 24.85 -31.14 -4.85
N ALA A 895 24.37 -30.94 -6.08
CA ALA A 895 25.22 -30.78 -7.25
C ALA A 895 24.52 -29.93 -8.33
N GLU A 896 25.31 -29.08 -8.97
CA GLU A 896 24.94 -28.32 -10.17
C GLU A 896 25.91 -28.70 -11.29
N ARG A 897 25.37 -29.10 -12.44
CA ARG A 897 26.14 -29.30 -13.67
C ARG A 897 25.81 -28.19 -14.64
N ASP A 898 26.82 -27.42 -15.05
CA ASP A 898 26.68 -26.33 -16.01
C ASP A 898 26.57 -26.80 -17.48
N GLU A 899 26.44 -25.85 -18.40
CA GLU A 899 26.25 -26.07 -19.83
C GLU A 899 27.48 -26.68 -20.54
N LEU A 900 28.65 -26.60 -19.90
CA LEU A 900 29.92 -27.19 -20.36
C LEU A 900 30.17 -28.58 -19.74
N GLY A 901 29.36 -28.98 -18.75
CA GLY A 901 29.47 -30.25 -18.04
C GLY A 901 30.32 -30.19 -16.76
N HIS A 902 30.76 -29.00 -16.34
CA HIS A 902 31.45 -28.81 -15.07
C HIS A 902 30.48 -28.99 -13.91
N VAL A 903 30.96 -29.59 -12.82
CA VAL A 903 30.11 -29.93 -11.67
C VAL A 903 30.60 -29.21 -10.42
N THR A 904 29.75 -28.36 -9.86
CA THR A 904 29.92 -27.82 -8.50
C THR A 904 29.10 -28.68 -7.54
N ARG A 905 29.68 -29.05 -6.38
CA ARG A 905 28.98 -29.85 -5.36
C ARG A 905 28.87 -29.09 -4.06
N TYR A 906 27.80 -29.37 -3.33
CA TYR A 906 27.52 -28.78 -2.03
C TYR A 906 27.34 -29.90 -1.01
N GLU A 907 28.16 -29.85 0.03
CA GLU A 907 28.05 -30.69 1.21
C GLU A 907 27.41 -29.86 2.32
N TYR A 908 26.57 -30.50 3.12
CA TYR A 908 25.81 -29.86 4.18
C TYR A 908 26.33 -30.30 5.55
N ALA A 909 26.17 -29.44 6.56
CA ALA A 909 26.45 -29.79 7.94
C ALA A 909 25.52 -30.94 8.38
N ASP A 910 26.02 -31.85 9.20
CA ASP A 910 25.30 -33.08 9.55
C ASP A 910 23.95 -32.77 10.21
N GLY A 911 22.89 -33.42 9.73
CA GLY A 911 21.51 -33.15 10.14
C GLY A 911 20.97 -31.76 9.78
N LEU A 912 21.74 -30.85 9.16
CA LEU A 912 21.34 -29.47 8.91
C LEU A 912 21.21 -29.16 7.41
N HIS A 913 20.47 -28.10 7.09
CA HIS A 913 20.30 -27.60 5.73
C HIS A 913 21.35 -26.51 5.37
N LEU A 914 22.39 -26.37 6.19
CA LEU A 914 23.45 -25.36 6.06
C LEU A 914 24.65 -25.95 5.31
N ILE A 915 25.19 -25.23 4.34
CA ILE A 915 26.31 -25.70 3.51
C ILE A 915 27.56 -25.75 4.37
N SER A 916 28.17 -26.91 4.58
CA SER A 916 29.46 -27.02 5.28
C SER A 916 30.64 -26.85 4.32
N ARG A 917 30.46 -27.22 3.05
CA ARG A 917 31.52 -27.17 2.05
C ARG A 917 30.97 -27.06 0.62
N ARG A 918 31.58 -26.18 -0.17
CA ARG A 918 31.38 -26.07 -1.62
C ARG A 918 32.61 -26.59 -2.33
N LEU A 919 32.44 -27.55 -3.23
CA LEU A 919 33.47 -28.07 -4.12
C LEU A 919 33.28 -27.45 -5.49
N ASN A 920 34.23 -26.62 -5.90
CA ASN A 920 34.25 -25.98 -7.20
C ASN A 920 34.61 -26.98 -8.32
N ALA A 921 34.29 -26.61 -9.56
CA ALA A 921 34.52 -27.48 -10.73
C ALA A 921 35.99 -27.81 -11.00
N ASP A 922 36.91 -26.95 -10.59
CA ASP A 922 38.36 -27.15 -10.72
C ASP A 922 38.97 -27.98 -9.56
N GLY A 923 38.15 -28.39 -8.59
CA GLY A 923 38.54 -29.15 -7.40
C GLY A 923 38.93 -28.31 -6.19
N THR A 924 38.96 -26.98 -6.31
CA THR A 924 39.11 -26.08 -5.15
C THR A 924 37.85 -26.11 -4.27
N GLN A 925 37.92 -25.57 -3.06
CA GLN A 925 36.82 -25.66 -2.11
C GLN A 925 36.72 -24.46 -1.18
N VAL A 926 35.50 -24.15 -0.77
CA VAL A 926 35.19 -23.22 0.33
C VAL A 926 34.55 -24.01 1.46
N LYS A 927 34.93 -23.75 2.71
CA LYS A 927 34.27 -24.34 3.87
C LYS A 927 33.59 -23.28 4.71
N TYR A 928 32.51 -23.66 5.36
CA TYR A 928 31.70 -22.79 6.22
C TYR A 928 31.52 -23.44 7.59
N ARG A 929 31.51 -22.62 8.64
CA ARG A 929 31.30 -23.06 10.02
C ARG A 929 30.14 -22.32 10.66
N TYR A 930 29.37 -23.04 11.48
CA TYR A 930 28.16 -22.55 12.16
C TYR A 930 28.21 -22.90 13.65
N ASP A 931 29.23 -22.37 14.32
CA ASP A 931 29.49 -22.71 15.73
C ASP A 931 28.61 -21.87 16.69
N ASN A 932 27.91 -20.85 16.19
CA ASN A 932 27.00 -20.01 16.96
C ASN A 932 25.70 -20.77 17.32
N VAL A 933 25.14 -20.53 18.51
CA VAL A 933 23.92 -21.20 19.00
C VAL A 933 22.68 -20.93 18.12
N ARG A 934 22.63 -19.82 17.40
CA ARG A 934 21.57 -19.51 16.43
C ARG A 934 21.86 -20.07 15.04
N LEU A 935 22.88 -20.93 14.90
CA LEU A 935 23.37 -21.47 13.64
C LEU A 935 23.82 -20.39 12.63
N LEU A 936 24.29 -19.23 13.13
CA LEU A 936 24.88 -18.18 12.31
C LEU A 936 26.28 -18.58 11.81
N LEU A 937 26.66 -18.07 10.64
CA LEU A 937 27.96 -18.35 10.01
C LEU A 937 29.09 -17.72 10.84
N THR A 938 29.95 -18.53 11.46
CA THR A 938 31.05 -18.03 12.31
C THR A 938 32.39 -17.96 11.58
N ALA A 939 32.59 -18.75 10.53
CA ALA A 939 33.80 -18.69 9.73
C ALA A 939 33.64 -19.18 8.30
N ILE A 940 34.45 -18.62 7.40
CA ILE A 940 34.63 -19.07 6.01
C ILE A 940 36.12 -19.38 5.82
N GLU A 941 36.44 -20.59 5.38
CA GLU A 941 37.78 -20.94 4.88
C GLU A 941 37.72 -20.89 3.35
N ASN A 942 38.46 -19.97 2.72
CA ASN A 942 38.50 -19.86 1.27
C ASN A 942 39.35 -20.98 0.63
N GLU A 943 39.42 -20.98 -0.70
CA GLU A 943 40.16 -21.95 -1.51
C GLU A 943 41.67 -21.96 -1.24
N ALA A 944 42.22 -20.87 -0.69
CA ALA A 944 43.63 -20.75 -0.29
C ALA A 944 43.89 -21.18 1.17
N GLY A 945 42.84 -21.50 1.94
CA GLY A 945 42.94 -21.86 3.35
C GLY A 945 42.94 -20.66 4.32
N GLU A 946 42.70 -19.45 3.83
CA GLU A 946 42.57 -18.25 4.64
C GLU A 946 41.19 -18.22 5.30
N THR A 947 41.11 -17.65 6.50
CA THR A 947 39.87 -17.68 7.30
C THR A 947 39.31 -16.28 7.49
N TYR A 948 38.03 -16.12 7.17
CA TYR A 948 37.20 -14.98 7.56
C TYR A 948 36.40 -15.38 8.80
N GLN A 949 36.34 -14.54 9.83
CA GLN A 949 35.67 -14.85 11.11
C GLN A 949 34.61 -13.82 11.46
N LEU A 950 33.52 -14.29 12.07
CA LEU A 950 32.35 -13.50 12.47
C LEU A 950 31.96 -13.83 13.91
N ASP A 951 31.89 -12.79 14.74
CA ASP A 951 31.39 -12.84 16.10
C ASP A 951 30.09 -12.04 16.20
N TYR A 952 29.18 -12.49 17.07
CA TYR A 952 27.81 -11.97 17.16
C TYR A 952 27.44 -11.54 18.57
N HIS A 953 26.62 -10.51 18.67
CA HIS A 953 25.86 -10.21 19.87
C HIS A 953 24.77 -11.26 20.12
N PRO A 954 24.24 -11.38 21.36
CA PRO A 954 23.16 -12.32 21.67
C PRO A 954 21.90 -12.15 20.83
N ASN A 955 21.62 -10.94 20.34
CA ASN A 955 20.50 -10.66 19.43
C ASN A 955 20.75 -11.14 17.97
N GLY A 956 21.98 -11.56 17.64
CA GLY A 956 22.37 -12.06 16.32
C GLY A 956 22.99 -10.99 15.39
N LEU A 957 23.16 -9.75 15.84
CA LEU A 957 23.89 -8.72 15.09
C LEU A 957 25.40 -9.00 15.12
N ILE A 958 26.11 -8.71 14.02
CA ILE A 958 27.57 -8.88 13.94
C ILE A 958 28.22 -7.91 14.90
N GLN A 959 28.86 -8.44 15.95
CA GLN A 959 29.66 -7.66 16.89
C GLN A 959 31.01 -7.30 16.26
N GLN A 960 31.61 -8.24 15.53
CA GLN A 960 32.94 -8.09 14.96
C GLN A 960 33.15 -9.04 13.79
N GLU A 961 33.98 -8.62 12.84
CA GLU A 961 34.53 -9.46 11.79
C GLU A 961 36.06 -9.37 11.73
N ILE A 962 36.69 -10.45 11.26
CA ILE A 962 38.11 -10.49 10.87
C ILE A 962 38.16 -10.94 9.42
N GLY A 963 38.63 -10.05 8.55
CA GLY A 963 38.75 -10.29 7.11
C GLY A 963 39.77 -11.40 6.77
N PHE A 964 39.75 -11.88 5.52
CA PHE A 964 40.79 -12.81 5.01
C PHE A 964 42.20 -12.19 5.07
N ASP A 965 42.27 -10.87 5.07
CA ASP A 965 43.47 -10.07 5.23
C ASP A 965 43.92 -9.91 6.69
N GLY A 966 43.16 -10.43 7.65
CA GLY A 966 43.38 -10.29 9.08
C GLY A 966 42.88 -8.98 9.68
N GLN A 967 42.30 -8.07 8.88
CA GLN A 967 41.81 -6.79 9.39
C GLN A 967 40.56 -6.99 10.23
N ARG A 968 40.58 -6.40 11.43
CA ARG A 968 39.47 -6.51 12.39
C ARG A 968 38.58 -5.28 12.30
N THR A 969 37.29 -5.49 12.16
CA THR A 969 36.26 -4.45 12.22
C THR A 969 35.23 -4.80 13.28
N ALA A 970 34.90 -3.85 14.16
CA ALA A 970 33.90 -4.02 15.22
C ALA A 970 32.72 -3.06 15.02
N TYR A 971 31.55 -3.47 15.50
CA TYR A 971 30.28 -2.75 15.33
C TYR A 971 29.57 -2.60 16.67
N ALA A 972 28.91 -1.47 16.88
CA ALA A 972 27.99 -1.25 17.98
C ALA A 972 26.64 -0.76 17.46
N TYR A 973 25.55 -1.21 18.07
CA TYR A 973 24.19 -0.94 17.64
C TYR A 973 23.37 -0.32 18.78
N ASP A 974 22.30 0.39 18.41
CA ASP A 974 21.24 0.75 19.34
C ASP A 974 20.27 -0.42 19.57
N LEU A 975 19.27 -0.24 20.44
CA LEU A 975 18.27 -1.26 20.76
C LEU A 975 17.29 -1.54 19.60
N ASN A 976 17.23 -0.70 18.58
CA ASN A 976 16.49 -0.96 17.35
C ASN A 976 17.35 -1.73 16.32
N GLY A 977 18.59 -2.07 16.65
CA GLY A 977 19.54 -2.73 15.76
C GLY A 977 20.18 -1.83 14.72
N ASN A 978 20.06 -0.50 14.84
CA ASN A 978 20.75 0.41 13.93
C ASN A 978 22.21 0.58 14.36
N LEU A 979 23.11 0.62 13.37
CA LEU A 979 24.54 0.84 13.61
C LEU A 979 24.77 2.24 14.22
N LEU A 980 25.40 2.29 15.39
CA LEU A 980 25.85 3.50 16.10
C LEU A 980 27.33 3.79 15.82
N GLU A 981 28.16 2.76 15.73
CA GLU A 981 29.60 2.88 15.61
C GLU A 981 30.19 1.75 14.75
N LYS A 982 31.08 2.10 13.82
CA LYS A 982 31.98 1.18 13.11
C LYS A 982 33.41 1.52 13.49
N THR A 983 34.17 0.53 13.96
CA THR A 983 35.56 0.68 14.37
C THR A 983 36.46 -0.26 13.59
N GLU A 984 37.30 0.30 12.72
CA GLU A 984 38.32 -0.43 11.96
C GLU A 984 39.65 -0.39 12.72
N HIS A 985 40.24 -1.55 12.97
CA HIS A 985 41.50 -1.69 13.72
C HIS A 985 42.67 -1.87 12.75
N GLY A 986 43.63 -0.95 12.78
CA GLY A 986 44.89 -1.09 12.03
C GLY A 986 45.87 -2.03 12.70
N ASP A 987 46.79 -2.60 11.91
CA ASP A 987 47.87 -3.49 12.38
C ASP A 987 48.79 -2.83 13.42
N ASP A 988 48.86 -1.50 13.45
CA ASP A 988 49.63 -0.69 14.40
C ASP A 988 48.87 -0.35 15.70
N GLY A 989 47.66 -0.90 15.86
CA GLY A 989 46.77 -0.65 16.99
C GLY A 989 45.96 0.64 16.90
N ARG A 990 46.09 1.42 15.82
CA ARG A 990 45.21 2.58 15.59
C ARG A 990 43.77 2.13 15.32
N GLN A 991 42.82 3.00 15.65
CA GLN A 991 41.40 2.77 15.43
C GLN A 991 40.83 3.89 14.57
N LEU A 992 40.13 3.53 13.51
CA LEU A 992 39.34 4.46 12.70
C LEU A 992 37.87 4.25 13.09
N VAL A 993 37.32 5.24 13.80
CA VAL A 993 35.96 5.17 14.35
C VAL A 993 35.03 6.05 13.53
N THR A 994 33.97 5.45 12.98
CA THR A 994 32.88 6.18 12.31
C THR A 994 31.62 6.06 13.15
N ARG A 995 30.97 7.19 13.46
CA ARG A 995 29.74 7.25 14.28
C ARG A 995 28.54 7.65 13.45
N TYR A 996 27.37 7.16 13.84
CA TYR A 996 26.10 7.38 13.17
C TYR A 996 25.04 7.82 14.19
N GLU A 997 24.32 8.89 13.88
CA GLU A 997 23.18 9.37 14.67
C GLU A 997 21.93 9.37 13.79
N ARG A 998 20.80 8.96 14.35
CA ARG A 998 19.53 8.78 13.64
C ARG A 998 18.39 9.51 14.34
N ASP A 999 17.37 9.86 13.58
CA ASP A 999 16.10 10.32 14.14
C ASP A 999 15.22 9.15 14.63
N HIS A 1000 14.05 9.47 15.20
CA HIS A 1000 13.10 8.47 15.70
C HIS A 1000 12.51 7.57 14.59
N ALA A 1001 12.64 7.96 13.31
CA ALA A 1001 12.24 7.14 12.17
C ALA A 1001 13.41 6.25 11.66
N GLY A 1002 14.56 6.25 12.33
CA GLY A 1002 15.74 5.46 11.98
C GLY A 1002 16.56 6.05 10.83
N ARG A 1003 16.26 7.26 10.35
CA ARG A 1003 16.99 7.90 9.24
C ARG A 1003 18.28 8.51 9.75
N LEU A 1004 19.38 8.33 9.00
CA LEU A 1004 20.69 8.89 9.35
C LEU A 1004 20.63 10.41 9.27
N VAL A 1005 20.81 11.13 10.38
CA VAL A 1005 20.83 12.60 10.45
C VAL A 1005 22.24 13.16 10.58
N ARG A 1006 23.18 12.36 11.12
CA ARG A 1006 24.58 12.75 11.24
C ARG A 1006 25.51 11.55 11.12
N LYS A 1007 26.59 11.70 10.36
CA LYS A 1007 27.70 10.74 10.26
C LYS A 1007 29.02 11.44 10.58
N THR A 1008 29.73 10.95 11.59
CA THR A 1008 31.06 11.47 11.96
C THR A 1008 32.11 10.48 11.48
N LEU A 1009 32.97 10.89 10.56
CA LEU A 1009 34.05 10.09 9.98
C LEU A 1009 35.23 9.97 10.94
N ALA A 1010 36.14 9.02 10.67
CA ALA A 1010 37.32 8.78 11.48
C ALA A 1010 38.31 9.96 11.57
N ASP A 1011 38.27 10.88 10.60
CA ASP A 1011 39.06 12.12 10.60
C ASP A 1011 38.37 13.28 11.38
N GLY A 1012 37.20 13.03 11.97
CA GLY A 1012 36.39 13.99 12.70
C GLY A 1012 35.47 14.85 11.84
N LYS A 1013 35.47 14.68 10.51
CA LYS A 1013 34.52 15.38 9.64
C LYS A 1013 33.10 14.88 9.89
N VAL A 1014 32.16 15.81 9.85
CA VAL A 1014 30.74 15.54 10.07
C VAL A 1014 30.01 15.72 8.75
N VAL A 1015 29.16 14.74 8.42
CA VAL A 1015 28.21 14.82 7.32
C VAL A 1015 26.81 14.85 7.91
N GLU A 1016 26.06 15.91 7.65
CA GLU A 1016 24.70 16.10 8.13
C GLU A 1016 23.68 15.82 7.01
N TYR A 1017 22.55 15.25 7.39
CA TYR A 1017 21.48 14.86 6.48
C TYR A 1017 20.18 15.46 6.98
N ALA A 1018 19.40 16.05 6.07
CA ALA A 1018 18.08 16.57 6.37
C ALA A 1018 17.03 15.86 5.52
N TYR A 1019 15.84 15.63 6.09
CA TYR A 1019 14.71 15.00 5.42
C TYR A 1019 13.47 15.85 5.56
N ASP A 1020 12.55 15.73 4.60
CA ASP A 1020 11.19 16.25 4.77
C ASP A 1020 10.35 15.29 5.62
N ARG A 1021 9.13 15.70 5.96
CA ARG A 1021 8.17 14.86 6.72
C ARG A 1021 7.72 13.61 5.94
N GLN A 1022 7.91 13.58 4.62
CA GLN A 1022 7.59 12.40 3.80
C GLN A 1022 8.74 11.37 3.79
N GLY A 1023 9.90 11.73 4.34
CA GLY A 1023 11.11 10.92 4.39
C GLY A 1023 12.04 11.11 3.19
N ASN A 1024 11.79 12.09 2.33
CA ASN A 1024 12.66 12.40 1.20
C ASN A 1024 13.92 13.13 1.71
N LEU A 1025 15.10 12.74 1.21
CA LEU A 1025 16.37 13.38 1.55
C LEU A 1025 16.42 14.79 0.94
N LEU A 1026 16.41 15.83 1.75
CA LEU A 1026 16.45 17.23 1.32
C LEU A 1026 17.88 17.72 1.12
N SER A 1027 18.82 17.31 1.97
CA SER A 1027 20.21 17.74 1.83
C SER A 1027 21.23 16.76 2.43
N VAL A 1028 22.44 16.81 1.90
CA VAL A 1028 23.64 16.19 2.47
C VAL A 1028 24.72 17.26 2.54
N ASP A 1029 25.17 17.62 3.74
CA ASP A 1029 26.18 18.66 3.96
C ASP A 1029 27.41 18.06 4.63
N ASP A 1030 28.55 18.06 3.94
CA ASP A 1030 29.85 17.61 4.42
C ASP A 1030 30.77 18.77 4.86
N GLY A 1031 30.24 19.99 4.91
CA GLY A 1031 30.98 21.22 5.21
C GLY A 1031 31.76 21.81 4.04
N HIS A 1032 31.72 21.20 2.84
CA HIS A 1032 32.36 21.70 1.64
C HIS A 1032 31.34 22.11 0.56
N TRP A 1033 30.52 21.17 0.10
CA TRP A 1033 29.47 21.44 -0.89
C TRP A 1033 28.21 20.69 -0.54
N ALA A 1034 27.26 21.39 0.09
CA ALA A 1034 25.95 20.84 0.35
C ALA A 1034 25.28 20.40 -0.97
N LEU A 1035 24.84 19.15 -0.99
CA LEU A 1035 23.90 18.63 -1.96
C LEU A 1035 22.49 18.95 -1.46
N ALA A 1036 21.62 19.44 -2.35
CA ALA A 1036 20.21 19.64 -2.03
C ALA A 1036 19.31 19.05 -3.11
N TYR A 1037 18.15 18.55 -2.72
CA TYR A 1037 17.24 17.83 -3.59
C TYR A 1037 15.81 18.39 -3.49
N GLU A 1038 15.14 18.52 -4.64
CA GLU A 1038 13.73 18.89 -4.76
C GLU A 1038 12.95 17.70 -5.31
N TYR A 1039 11.70 17.50 -4.86
CA TYR A 1039 10.84 16.38 -5.27
C TYR A 1039 9.48 16.88 -5.76
N ASP A 1040 8.80 16.10 -6.60
CA ASP A 1040 7.39 16.32 -6.94
C ASP A 1040 6.44 15.62 -5.95
N VAL A 1041 5.13 15.81 -6.15
CA VAL A 1041 4.06 15.20 -5.32
C VAL A 1041 4.00 13.67 -5.39
N GLN A 1042 4.79 13.04 -6.26
CA GLN A 1042 4.95 11.58 -6.32
C GLN A 1042 6.28 11.13 -5.71
N ASN A 1043 6.99 12.01 -5.01
CA ASN A 1043 8.34 11.78 -4.44
C ASN A 1043 9.40 11.47 -5.51
N ARG A 1044 9.26 11.97 -6.74
CA ARG A 1044 10.30 11.86 -7.78
C ARG A 1044 11.20 13.09 -7.76
N LEU A 1045 12.50 12.89 -7.93
CA LEU A 1045 13.50 13.96 -7.95
C LEU A 1045 13.24 14.92 -9.11
N THR A 1046 13.05 16.22 -8.85
CA THR A 1046 12.83 17.27 -9.85
C THR A 1046 14.02 18.22 -9.98
N ALA A 1047 14.83 18.36 -8.94
CA ALA A 1047 16.10 19.07 -9.01
C ALA A 1047 17.15 18.50 -8.06
N GLU A 1048 18.40 18.61 -8.49
CA GLU A 1048 19.58 18.31 -7.69
C GLU A 1048 20.53 19.51 -7.78
N HIS A 1049 20.95 19.99 -6.63
CA HIS A 1049 21.84 21.14 -6.49
C HIS A 1049 23.19 20.66 -5.96
N GLN A 1050 24.26 21.01 -6.67
CA GLN A 1050 25.64 20.75 -6.25
C GLN A 1050 26.45 22.04 -6.38
N GLY A 1051 26.64 22.74 -5.27
CA GLY A 1051 27.28 24.06 -5.26
C GLY A 1051 26.54 25.06 -6.16
N TRP A 1052 27.16 25.49 -7.26
CA TRP A 1052 26.55 26.42 -8.23
C TRP A 1052 25.78 25.71 -9.36
N GLY A 1053 25.93 24.39 -9.49
CA GLY A 1053 25.29 23.60 -10.54
C GLY A 1053 23.90 23.12 -10.12
N THR A 1054 22.94 23.13 -11.05
CA THR A 1054 21.62 22.54 -10.83
C THR A 1054 21.21 21.69 -12.01
N LEU A 1055 20.94 20.41 -11.76
CA LEU A 1055 20.24 19.52 -12.69
C LEU A 1055 18.74 19.62 -12.42
N ARG A 1056 17.92 19.68 -13.46
CA ARG A 1056 16.45 19.62 -13.32
C ARG A 1056 15.86 18.53 -14.19
N TYR A 1057 14.98 17.75 -13.60
CA TYR A 1057 14.37 16.57 -14.18
C TYR A 1057 12.87 16.84 -14.41
N GLY A 1058 12.34 16.32 -15.52
CA GLY A 1058 10.91 16.33 -15.80
C GLY A 1058 10.50 14.98 -16.38
N TYR A 1059 9.38 14.46 -15.90
CA TYR A 1059 8.89 13.13 -16.26
C TYR A 1059 7.65 13.20 -17.15
N ASP A 1060 7.40 12.16 -17.93
CA ASP A 1060 6.14 11.99 -18.65
C ASP A 1060 5.05 11.36 -17.77
N ALA A 1061 3.89 11.12 -18.38
CA ALA A 1061 2.72 10.54 -17.72
C ALA A 1061 2.91 9.09 -17.28
N CYS A 1062 3.86 8.36 -17.88
CA CYS A 1062 4.22 7.01 -17.47
C CYS A 1062 5.40 6.99 -16.47
N GLY A 1063 5.86 8.16 -16.02
CA GLY A 1063 6.97 8.31 -15.08
C GLY A 1063 8.36 8.17 -15.68
N GLN A 1064 8.50 8.20 -17.01
CA GLN A 1064 9.78 8.11 -17.69
C GLN A 1064 10.43 9.50 -17.75
N LEU A 1065 11.76 9.59 -17.66
CA LEU A 1065 12.47 10.86 -17.78
C LEU A 1065 12.23 11.44 -19.18
N LYS A 1066 11.63 12.62 -19.27
CA LYS A 1066 11.32 13.29 -20.53
C LYS A 1066 12.23 14.49 -20.79
N HIS A 1067 12.57 15.22 -19.74
CA HIS A 1067 13.38 16.43 -19.82
C HIS A 1067 14.49 16.43 -18.78
N LEU A 1068 15.70 16.75 -19.21
CA LEU A 1068 16.83 17.04 -18.32
C LEU A 1068 17.43 18.39 -18.69
N ARG A 1069 17.47 19.32 -17.74
CA ARG A 1069 18.14 20.61 -17.89
C ARG A 1069 19.48 20.56 -17.15
N LEU A 1070 20.57 20.77 -17.88
CA LEU A 1070 21.92 20.81 -17.36
C LEU A 1070 22.24 22.17 -16.68
N PRO A 1071 23.31 22.25 -15.85
CA PRO A 1071 23.68 23.49 -15.16
C PRO A 1071 23.97 24.68 -16.08
N ASP A 1072 24.41 24.41 -17.31
CA ASP A 1072 24.67 25.41 -18.35
C ASP A 1072 23.41 25.79 -19.16
N ASN A 1073 22.23 25.37 -18.69
CA ASN A 1073 20.92 25.56 -19.31
C ASN A 1073 20.71 24.81 -20.63
N ASN A 1074 21.63 23.92 -21.03
CA ASN A 1074 21.38 22.97 -22.11
C ASN A 1074 20.23 22.01 -21.73
N ARG A 1075 19.38 21.69 -22.70
CA ARG A 1075 18.18 20.87 -22.50
C ARG A 1075 18.28 19.59 -23.31
N LEU A 1076 18.22 18.46 -22.60
CA LEU A 1076 18.04 17.14 -23.17
C LEU A 1076 16.55 16.78 -23.15
N VAL A 1077 16.02 16.33 -24.28
CA VAL A 1077 14.68 15.76 -24.38
C VAL A 1077 14.81 14.29 -24.76
N PHE A 1078 14.17 13.43 -23.97
CA PHE A 1078 14.10 11.99 -24.21
C PHE A 1078 12.69 11.69 -24.71
N ASN A 1079 12.57 11.28 -25.97
CA ASN A 1079 11.31 10.84 -26.54
C ASN A 1079 11.23 9.33 -26.44
N HIS A 1080 10.11 8.82 -25.92
CA HIS A 1080 9.85 7.39 -25.80
C HIS A 1080 8.69 7.01 -26.70
N ASP A 1081 8.80 5.86 -27.36
CA ASP A 1081 7.69 5.20 -28.03
C ASP A 1081 6.77 4.53 -27.00
N LYS A 1082 5.58 4.14 -27.45
CA LYS A 1082 4.62 3.39 -26.61
C LYS A 1082 5.29 2.16 -26.01
N GLY A 1083 5.08 1.97 -24.70
CA GLY A 1083 5.74 0.90 -23.95
C GLY A 1083 7.17 1.21 -23.50
N GLY A 1084 7.63 2.46 -23.62
CA GLY A 1084 8.80 3.00 -22.92
C GLY A 1084 10.15 2.82 -23.61
N HIS A 1085 10.18 2.45 -24.89
CA HIS A 1085 11.45 2.38 -25.64
C HIS A 1085 11.91 3.78 -26.02
N LEU A 1086 13.15 4.14 -25.72
CA LEU A 1086 13.73 5.42 -26.12
C LEU A 1086 13.80 5.50 -27.64
N SER A 1087 13.13 6.46 -28.27
CA SER A 1087 13.13 6.63 -29.73
C SER A 1087 14.16 7.66 -30.17
N THR A 1088 14.23 8.81 -29.49
CA THR A 1088 15.22 9.85 -29.77
C THR A 1088 15.70 10.58 -28.51
N VAL A 1089 16.93 11.07 -28.59
CA VAL A 1089 17.46 12.07 -27.66
C VAL A 1089 17.77 13.34 -28.43
N GLU A 1090 17.30 14.49 -27.95
CA GLU A 1090 17.53 15.79 -28.54
C GLU A 1090 18.32 16.69 -27.58
N LEU A 1091 19.26 17.47 -28.10
CA LEU A 1091 19.98 18.51 -27.38
C LEU A 1091 19.56 19.87 -27.93
N ASN A 1092 18.91 20.69 -27.10
CA ASN A 1092 18.40 22.01 -27.47
C ASN A 1092 17.50 21.99 -28.73
N GLY A 1093 16.73 20.93 -28.92
CA GLY A 1093 15.86 20.70 -30.08
C GLY A 1093 16.57 20.15 -31.32
N ALA A 1094 17.88 19.93 -31.28
CA ALA A 1094 18.62 19.23 -32.33
C ALA A 1094 18.72 17.73 -32.00
N LEU A 1095 18.41 16.87 -32.96
CA LEU A 1095 18.52 15.41 -32.79
C LEU A 1095 19.98 15.03 -32.51
N LEU A 1096 20.21 14.41 -31.34
CA LEU A 1096 21.51 13.88 -30.93
C LEU A 1096 21.64 12.41 -31.31
N THR A 1097 20.64 11.60 -30.95
CA THR A 1097 20.55 10.17 -31.27
C THR A 1097 19.15 9.74 -31.65
N SER A 1098 19.03 8.74 -32.53
CA SER A 1098 17.79 8.00 -32.75
C SER A 1098 18.03 6.50 -32.64
N HIS A 1099 17.02 5.77 -32.19
CA HIS A 1099 17.11 4.38 -31.78
C HIS A 1099 15.96 3.59 -32.41
N LEU A 1100 16.25 2.41 -32.94
CA LEU A 1100 15.23 1.49 -33.46
C LEU A 1100 15.29 0.18 -32.70
N PHE A 1101 14.14 -0.17 -32.11
CA PHE A 1101 13.96 -1.38 -31.33
C PHE A 1101 13.13 -2.40 -32.11
N LYS A 1102 13.49 -3.67 -31.97
CA LYS A 1102 12.70 -4.83 -32.41
C LYS A 1102 12.52 -5.76 -31.21
N ASN A 1103 11.27 -6.03 -30.85
CA ASN A 1103 10.89 -6.85 -29.69
C ASN A 1103 11.60 -6.46 -28.38
N GLY A 1104 11.87 -5.17 -28.19
CA GLY A 1104 12.53 -4.65 -26.98
C GLY A 1104 14.06 -4.61 -27.02
N ARG A 1105 14.70 -4.96 -28.15
CA ARG A 1105 16.14 -4.75 -28.35
C ARG A 1105 16.46 -3.76 -29.43
N GLU A 1106 17.43 -2.91 -29.13
CA GLU A 1106 17.97 -1.96 -30.08
C GLU A 1106 18.73 -2.73 -31.17
N HIS A 1107 18.28 -2.63 -32.42
CA HIS A 1107 18.97 -3.22 -33.56
C HIS A 1107 19.66 -2.17 -34.43
N GLN A 1108 19.35 -0.88 -34.23
CA GLN A 1108 19.97 0.21 -34.95
C GLN A 1108 20.00 1.50 -34.11
N ARG A 1109 21.13 2.23 -34.17
CA ARG A 1109 21.30 3.53 -33.52
C ARG A 1109 21.95 4.52 -34.46
N GLN A 1110 21.34 5.69 -34.67
CA GLN A 1110 21.97 6.83 -35.34
C GLN A 1110 22.55 7.78 -34.30
N GLN A 1111 23.80 8.21 -34.48
CA GLN A 1111 24.46 9.23 -33.65
C GLN A 1111 25.20 10.22 -34.56
N GLY A 1112 24.62 11.41 -34.78
CA GLY A 1112 25.10 12.31 -35.83
C GLY A 1112 25.04 11.67 -37.21
N GLN A 1113 26.19 11.44 -37.86
CA GLN A 1113 26.27 10.75 -39.16
C GLN A 1113 26.59 9.24 -39.04
N LEU A 1114 26.87 8.75 -37.83
CA LEU A 1114 27.24 7.37 -37.60
C LEU A 1114 25.99 6.51 -37.39
N LEU A 1115 25.94 5.37 -38.06
CA LEU A 1115 24.86 4.40 -37.93
C LEU A 1115 25.41 3.06 -37.42
N SER A 1116 25.03 2.71 -36.19
CA SER A 1116 25.34 1.42 -35.58
C SER A 1116 24.24 0.41 -35.88
N HIS A 1117 24.62 -0.80 -36.28
CA HIS A 1117 23.74 -1.96 -36.47
C HIS A 1117 24.11 -3.07 -35.49
N TYR A 1118 23.13 -3.61 -34.78
CA TYR A 1118 23.30 -4.68 -33.79
C TYR A 1118 22.56 -5.95 -34.23
N HIS A 1119 23.26 -7.09 -34.22
CA HIS A 1119 22.70 -8.41 -34.49
C HIS A 1119 22.95 -9.33 -33.31
N TYR A 1120 21.95 -10.12 -32.94
CA TYR A 1120 21.98 -11.02 -31.80
C TYR A 1120 21.87 -12.49 -32.23
N ASP A 1121 22.40 -13.41 -31.43
CA ASP A 1121 22.25 -14.86 -31.63
C ASP A 1121 20.93 -15.41 -31.05
N ASP A 1122 20.69 -16.71 -31.19
CA ASP A 1122 19.48 -17.40 -30.72
C ASP A 1122 19.34 -17.43 -29.18
N GLN A 1123 20.43 -17.17 -28.47
CA GLN A 1123 20.46 -16.97 -27.02
C GLN A 1123 20.51 -15.49 -26.65
N HIS A 1124 20.25 -14.61 -27.61
CA HIS A 1124 20.06 -13.18 -27.39
C HIS A 1124 21.29 -12.38 -27.02
N ARG A 1125 22.47 -12.93 -27.29
CA ARG A 1125 23.76 -12.28 -27.06
C ARG A 1125 24.18 -11.52 -28.31
N LEU A 1126 24.90 -10.42 -28.15
CA LEU A 1126 25.36 -9.61 -29.28
C LEU A 1126 26.32 -10.44 -30.15
N HIS A 1127 25.91 -10.83 -31.36
CA HIS A 1127 26.72 -11.62 -32.28
C HIS A 1127 27.50 -10.75 -33.26
N ALA A 1128 26.94 -9.61 -33.70
CA ALA A 1128 27.65 -8.68 -34.57
C ALA A 1128 27.26 -7.23 -34.31
N HIS A 1129 28.23 -6.33 -34.47
CA HIS A 1129 28.04 -4.89 -34.41
C HIS A 1129 28.82 -4.22 -35.55
N ALA A 1130 28.15 -3.40 -36.35
CA ALA A 1130 28.78 -2.66 -37.44
C ALA A 1130 28.46 -1.17 -37.33
N ILE A 1131 29.45 -0.30 -37.56
CA ILE A 1131 29.22 1.15 -37.68
C ILE A 1131 29.46 1.57 -39.12
N THR A 1132 28.48 2.27 -39.69
CA THR A 1132 28.52 2.81 -41.06
C THR A 1132 28.43 4.33 -41.05
N GLN A 1133 28.96 4.96 -42.10
CA GLN A 1133 28.78 6.38 -42.40
C GLN A 1133 28.72 6.53 -43.92
N GLN A 1134 27.67 7.17 -44.46
CA GLN A 1134 27.47 7.31 -45.91
C GLN A 1134 27.63 5.98 -46.67
N GLU A 1135 27.00 4.91 -46.15
CA GLU A 1135 27.05 3.54 -46.69
C GLU A 1135 28.43 2.85 -46.64
N HIS A 1136 29.47 3.51 -46.13
CA HIS A 1136 30.78 2.91 -45.90
C HIS A 1136 30.84 2.30 -44.50
N ILE A 1137 31.19 1.01 -44.40
CA ILE A 1137 31.46 0.36 -43.12
C ILE A 1137 32.78 0.91 -42.56
N LEU A 1138 32.70 1.66 -41.46
CA LEU A 1138 33.87 2.21 -40.78
C LEU A 1138 34.59 1.13 -39.96
N TYR A 1139 33.83 0.26 -39.30
CA TYR A 1139 34.34 -0.98 -38.72
C TYR A 1139 33.22 -1.94 -38.35
N GLN A 1140 33.59 -3.20 -38.17
CA GLN A 1140 32.70 -4.29 -37.78
C GLN A 1140 33.34 -5.14 -36.66
N ARG A 1141 32.49 -5.65 -35.78
CA ARG A 1141 32.81 -6.64 -34.75
C ARG A 1141 31.91 -7.86 -34.89
N GLN A 1142 32.48 -9.04 -34.75
CA GLN A 1142 31.73 -10.30 -34.59
C GLN A 1142 32.16 -10.98 -33.30
N TYR A 1143 31.20 -11.51 -32.56
CA TYR A 1143 31.35 -12.08 -31.23
C TYR A 1143 30.88 -13.53 -31.25
N ASP A 1144 31.70 -14.44 -30.73
CA ASP A 1144 31.34 -15.84 -30.56
C ASP A 1144 31.49 -16.24 -29.10
N TYR A 1145 30.55 -17.04 -28.62
CA TYR A 1145 30.44 -17.43 -27.23
C TYR A 1145 30.47 -18.95 -27.09
N ASP A 1146 30.92 -19.45 -25.95
CA ASP A 1146 30.73 -20.85 -25.58
C ASP A 1146 29.27 -21.12 -25.12
N LYS A 1147 29.01 -22.37 -24.71
CA LYS A 1147 27.69 -22.82 -24.26
C LYS A 1147 27.26 -22.22 -22.93
N SER A 1148 28.20 -21.79 -22.09
CA SER A 1148 27.96 -21.12 -20.80
C SER A 1148 27.82 -19.60 -20.92
N GLY A 1149 28.11 -19.02 -22.09
CA GLY A 1149 27.98 -17.58 -22.33
C GLY A 1149 29.29 -16.79 -22.28
N ASN A 1150 30.45 -17.43 -22.10
CA ASN A 1150 31.72 -16.73 -22.11
C ASN A 1150 32.09 -16.34 -23.55
N LEU A 1151 32.58 -15.11 -23.76
CA LEU A 1151 33.07 -14.64 -25.05
C LEU A 1151 34.36 -15.38 -25.41
N THR A 1152 34.35 -16.22 -26.43
CA THR A 1152 35.53 -17.02 -26.83
C THR A 1152 36.30 -16.39 -27.97
N ARG A 1153 35.63 -15.60 -28.82
CA ARG A 1153 36.26 -14.94 -29.96
C ARG A 1153 35.61 -13.58 -30.25
N LEU A 1154 36.43 -12.59 -30.54
CA LEU A 1154 36.04 -11.29 -31.08
C LEU A 1154 36.84 -11.01 -32.36
N LEU A 1155 36.15 -10.89 -33.49
CA LEU A 1155 36.75 -10.42 -34.75
C LEU A 1155 36.48 -8.93 -34.90
N ASP A 1156 37.49 -8.07 -34.79
CA ASP A 1156 37.39 -6.62 -34.97
C ASP A 1156 38.16 -6.20 -36.23
N THR A 1157 37.50 -5.54 -37.19
CA THR A 1157 38.15 -5.14 -38.45
C THR A 1157 39.29 -4.12 -38.27
N ARG A 1158 39.37 -3.44 -37.12
CA ARG A 1158 40.44 -2.49 -36.78
C ARG A 1158 41.51 -3.07 -35.86
N LYS A 1159 41.16 -4.04 -35.00
CA LYS A 1159 42.07 -4.63 -33.98
C LYS A 1159 42.43 -6.09 -34.22
N GLY A 1160 41.97 -6.69 -35.31
CA GLY A 1160 42.15 -8.10 -35.64
C GLY A 1160 41.28 -9.04 -34.79
N GLN A 1161 41.59 -10.33 -34.87
CA GLN A 1161 40.99 -11.39 -34.07
C GLN A 1161 41.56 -11.41 -32.65
N HIS A 1162 40.67 -11.52 -31.65
CA HIS A 1162 40.97 -11.72 -30.23
C HIS A 1162 40.33 -13.05 -29.78
N ASP A 1163 41.14 -13.99 -29.27
CA ASP A 1163 40.66 -15.28 -28.76
C ASP A 1163 40.83 -15.36 -27.24
N TYR A 1164 39.76 -15.69 -26.54
CA TYR A 1164 39.70 -15.77 -25.08
C TYR A 1164 39.56 -17.22 -24.61
N HIS A 1165 40.25 -17.56 -23.53
CA HIS A 1165 40.18 -18.89 -22.92
C HIS A 1165 39.91 -18.79 -21.44
N TYR A 1166 39.10 -19.71 -20.93
CA TYR A 1166 38.65 -19.74 -19.55
C TYR A 1166 39.06 -21.05 -18.87
N ASP A 1167 39.21 -21.01 -17.56
CA ASP A 1167 39.30 -22.21 -16.73
C ASP A 1167 37.89 -22.75 -16.38
N PRO A 1168 37.77 -23.89 -15.67
CA PRO A 1168 36.47 -24.44 -15.27
C PRO A 1168 35.64 -23.54 -14.34
N LEU A 1169 36.20 -22.47 -13.78
CA LEU A 1169 35.49 -21.48 -12.96
C LEU A 1169 35.07 -20.24 -13.76
N ALA A 1170 35.15 -20.31 -15.09
CA ALA A 1170 34.90 -19.19 -16.00
C ALA A 1170 35.83 -17.98 -15.79
N ARG A 1171 37.04 -18.18 -15.22
CA ARG A 1171 38.05 -17.13 -15.11
C ARG A 1171 38.89 -17.05 -16.38
N LEU A 1172 39.12 -15.84 -16.89
CA LEU A 1172 39.94 -15.63 -18.08
C LEU A 1172 41.39 -16.04 -17.79
N THR A 1173 41.95 -16.97 -18.56
CA THR A 1173 43.34 -17.44 -18.43
C THR A 1173 44.23 -16.92 -19.55
N ARG A 1174 43.64 -16.63 -20.73
CA ARG A 1174 44.37 -16.14 -21.90
C ARG A 1174 43.51 -15.19 -22.73
N ALA A 1175 44.11 -14.11 -23.19
CA ALA A 1175 43.59 -13.29 -24.30
C ALA A 1175 44.67 -13.20 -25.39
N ASN A 1176 44.40 -13.80 -26.55
CA ASN A 1176 45.33 -13.81 -27.68
C ASN A 1176 44.87 -12.79 -28.73
N HIS A 1177 45.65 -11.74 -28.92
CA HIS A 1177 45.38 -10.72 -29.92
C HIS A 1177 46.24 -10.96 -31.17
N SER A 1178 45.63 -11.00 -32.35
CA SER A 1178 46.36 -11.20 -33.62
C SER A 1178 47.22 -9.99 -34.04
N GLN A 1179 46.90 -8.80 -33.53
CA GLN A 1179 47.60 -7.53 -33.85
C GLN A 1179 48.12 -6.82 -32.59
N ASP A 1180 48.14 -7.48 -31.43
CA ASP A 1180 48.59 -6.91 -30.15
C ASP A 1180 49.27 -7.98 -29.29
N VAL A 1181 49.75 -7.61 -28.10
CA VAL A 1181 50.43 -8.50 -27.15
C VAL A 1181 49.47 -9.57 -26.65
N GLN A 1182 49.95 -10.81 -26.54
CA GLN A 1182 49.20 -11.88 -25.91
C GLN A 1182 49.23 -11.73 -24.39
N GLU A 1183 48.06 -11.75 -23.76
CA GLU A 1183 47.92 -11.67 -22.32
C GLU A 1183 47.72 -13.07 -21.72
N ARG A 1184 48.34 -13.29 -20.56
CA ARG A 1184 48.25 -14.50 -19.76
C ARG A 1184 47.88 -14.10 -18.35
N PHE A 1185 46.91 -14.79 -17.79
CA PHE A 1185 46.38 -14.53 -16.46
C PHE A 1185 46.55 -15.81 -15.64
N GLY A 1186 47.34 -15.73 -14.59
CA GLY A 1186 47.38 -16.76 -13.55
C GLY A 1186 46.46 -16.34 -12.41
N HIS A 1187 45.71 -17.29 -11.87
CA HIS A 1187 44.88 -17.05 -10.69
C HIS A 1187 45.37 -17.95 -9.57
N ASP A 1188 45.37 -17.45 -8.34
CA ASP A 1188 45.51 -18.33 -7.19
C ASP A 1188 44.19 -19.12 -6.96
N PRO A 1189 44.17 -20.08 -6.02
CA PRO A 1189 42.94 -20.82 -5.72
C PRO A 1189 41.77 -19.92 -5.30
N ALA A 1190 42.01 -18.80 -4.63
CA ALA A 1190 40.98 -17.87 -4.17
C ALA A 1190 40.46 -16.91 -5.27
N GLY A 1191 41.05 -16.96 -6.47
CA GLY A 1191 40.63 -16.15 -7.61
C GLY A 1191 41.36 -14.81 -7.76
N ASN A 1192 42.41 -14.56 -6.99
CA ASN A 1192 43.22 -13.37 -7.14
C ASN A 1192 44.11 -13.47 -8.39
N LEU A 1193 44.18 -12.37 -9.15
CA LEU A 1193 45.04 -12.30 -10.33
C LEU A 1193 46.52 -12.20 -9.92
N LEU A 1194 47.31 -13.19 -10.32
CA LEU A 1194 48.75 -13.22 -10.14
C LEU A 1194 49.45 -12.35 -11.20
N MET A 1195 50.27 -11.40 -10.77
CA MET A 1195 50.98 -10.49 -11.66
C MET A 1195 52.16 -11.19 -12.37
N GLN A 1196 51.98 -11.64 -13.61
CA GLN A 1196 53.04 -12.37 -14.34
C GLN A 1196 54.03 -11.47 -15.11
N ASN A 1197 53.72 -10.20 -15.37
CA ASN A 1197 54.48 -9.33 -16.30
C ASN A 1197 54.99 -8.00 -15.68
N ARG A 1198 55.00 -7.86 -14.36
CA ARG A 1198 55.55 -6.70 -13.63
C ARG A 1198 56.20 -7.15 -12.32
N PRO A 1199 57.12 -6.38 -11.71
CA PRO A 1199 57.62 -6.67 -10.37
C PRO A 1199 56.46 -6.61 -9.38
N GLY A 1200 56.11 -7.75 -8.80
CA GLY A 1200 55.03 -7.94 -7.82
C GLY A 1200 55.16 -9.32 -7.19
N PRO A 1201 54.49 -9.60 -6.06
CA PRO A 1201 54.58 -10.90 -5.42
C PRO A 1201 53.85 -11.97 -6.25
N ASP A 1202 54.50 -13.13 -6.44
CA ASP A 1202 53.93 -14.32 -7.10
C ASP A 1202 52.81 -15.00 -6.28
N ILE A 1203 52.56 -14.49 -5.07
CA ILE A 1203 51.54 -14.94 -4.11
C ILE A 1203 50.85 -13.68 -3.55
N VAL A 1204 49.54 -13.57 -3.71
CA VAL A 1204 48.73 -12.53 -3.07
C VAL A 1204 48.31 -13.04 -1.69
N ALA A 1205 48.72 -12.36 -0.62
CA ALA A 1205 48.35 -12.72 0.75
C ALA A 1205 47.12 -11.93 1.20
N GLY A 1206 46.09 -12.65 1.65
CA GLY A 1206 44.73 -12.13 1.83
C GLY A 1206 44.09 -11.84 0.47
N ASN A 1207 42.78 -12.05 0.34
CA ASN A 1207 41.98 -11.53 -0.79
C ASN A 1207 41.97 -9.98 -0.82
N ARG A 1208 43.12 -9.37 -1.11
CA ARG A 1208 43.42 -7.92 -0.99
C ARG A 1208 43.43 -7.19 -2.35
N LEU A 1209 42.73 -7.71 -3.36
CA LEU A 1209 42.66 -7.06 -4.68
C LEU A 1209 41.54 -6.03 -4.78
#